data_AF-A0A3M1IIM2-F1
#
_entry.id   AF-A0A3M1IIM2-F1
#
_cell.length_a   1.000
_cell.length_b   1.000
_cell.length_c   1.000
_cell.angle_alpha   90.00
_cell.angle_beta   90.00
_cell.angle_gamma   90.00
#
_symmetry.space_group_name_H-M   'P 1'
#
loop_
_entity.id
_entity.type
_entity.pdbx_description
1 polymer ?
#
loop_
_entity_poly.entity_id
_entity_poly.type
_entity_poly.pdbx_seq_one_letter_code
_entity_poly.pdbx_strand_id
1 'polypeptide(L)'
;MTSSSALTRLWVWTAGLTLVAGIAAAELSPNPVPGLRTPRSLFPRAQWDPAIPSPESILGFPVARRAATPDQITACLEAWAATATNRCRLIRYATSHEGRPLHYLIITSPENLARLDAIQKDLQRLGDPRATPPEQADRLIETLPAVAWFGATIHGDETEGSDAALALAHYLIASNDDHAARLRHELVIIIDPLMNPDGRNRFLKMIAEHRGASPNVDDQSLLHTGYWPRGRGNHYLFDLNRDAILGVHPETRGRVRAIAAWNPVVLIDAHGMGPQETHLFSPPREPINPNIPSSREHWGALFARDQARAFDRHGLLYYNGEWHEEWYPGYTDGYASYRGAIGILYEQARIAEDGVRRPEGRVLSYTESVQHHVIGALANLTTTADHRAELLRNFYEVRREAVSPEGPYANRTFVLLPHPNTTRRRALLDVLQWQGFEMLELRQDWTVPQAVDQLGHTLTNAVVPAGSILLPNRQPLAHLLAAMLEFDPRYKTNVLAEERQELLLKGRSKIYDTTAWNLTMFYGLPAWTVLAEPPQNARPWRLPHPPAGRLRNRGRPVAWVFNGADDASVTAAARLMERGVQVRLADKPFTLDGKTFPRGSVVVATLDNRDRLKELPKLLQTTAAETGLDAFALSTGFGEGDLPDLGSEHFRRLERPRIALVGREETSPYDFGAIWHLLDTRLRIRHSHLDGLAGRDLRRYNLIILPDGRPELPDTLKDWVRQGGTLIAIGRSTTRLTAKDAGWSSVRLLPDVLDDLDAYELTIFREWLGAQAALPPTDQVWAHTPAPELPTPWKTFGGKRPGADELKRLDRWQSLFMPQGAFIAARVDTNHWLTAGCDPWMPILVGGHPLLMAKDGVQAPVRYGLFEPAPPQTAGQTAPDGDQQEAAPAVRRIGWAALPPGTQLRLRLSGLLWPEAAHRLANAAWCTRERFGRGQIILFATPPAFRGTARATDRILLNAIVYGPGWTTPPIQLPREF
;
A
#
# COMPACT_ATOMS: atom_id res chain seq x y z
N MET A 1 47.95 66.76 -30.34
CA MET A 1 49.39 67.05 -30.40
C MET A 1 50.02 66.36 -29.19
N THR A 2 50.93 65.41 -29.26
CA THR A 2 51.80 64.89 -30.32
C THR A 2 52.44 63.62 -29.75
N SER A 3 52.30 62.51 -30.47
CA SER A 3 53.37 61.58 -30.90
C SER A 3 54.37 61.08 -29.84
N SER A 4 54.38 59.78 -29.52
CA SER A 4 54.86 58.66 -30.35
C SER A 4 56.37 58.43 -30.24
N SER A 5 56.68 57.14 -30.05
CA SER A 5 57.86 56.40 -30.50
C SER A 5 59.13 56.49 -29.65
N ALA A 6 59.93 55.43 -29.50
CA ALA A 6 59.79 53.99 -29.71
C ALA A 6 61.15 53.38 -29.32
N LEU A 7 61.17 52.05 -29.08
CA LEU A 7 62.31 51.14 -29.31
C LEU A 7 63.50 51.27 -28.31
N THR A 8 64.12 50.22 -27.74
CA THR A 8 64.14 48.78 -28.00
C THR A 8 64.81 48.04 -26.82
N ARG A 9 64.56 46.72 -26.75
CA ARG A 9 65.41 45.61 -26.26
C ARG A 9 65.06 44.94 -24.93
N LEU A 10 64.52 43.74 -25.13
CA LEU A 10 64.29 42.60 -24.25
C LEU A 10 65.64 42.02 -23.76
N TRP A 11 65.78 41.70 -22.46
CA TRP A 11 65.90 40.32 -21.93
C TRP A 11 66.37 40.28 -20.45
N VAL A 12 65.73 39.36 -19.70
CA VAL A 12 66.07 38.70 -18.41
C VAL A 12 65.75 39.39 -17.08
N TRP A 13 64.62 38.94 -16.52
CA TRP A 13 64.27 38.68 -15.11
C TRP A 13 65.26 39.02 -13.99
N THR A 14 64.82 39.84 -13.01
CA THR A 14 64.79 39.47 -11.58
C THR A 14 64.04 40.48 -10.69
N ALA A 15 63.33 39.92 -9.70
CA ALA A 15 62.96 40.48 -8.39
C ALA A 15 61.93 41.62 -8.29
N GLY A 16 60.68 41.21 -8.05
CA GLY A 16 59.62 42.04 -7.45
C GLY A 16 58.65 41.16 -6.67
N LEU A 17 59.13 40.60 -5.56
CA LEU A 17 58.33 39.85 -4.59
C LEU A 17 57.33 40.81 -3.90
N THR A 18 56.10 40.87 -4.40
CA THR A 18 54.97 41.35 -3.61
C THR A 18 54.37 40.16 -2.86
N LEU A 19 54.74 40.10 -1.59
CA LEU A 19 54.28 39.18 -0.57
C LEU A 19 52.78 39.42 -0.30
N VAL A 20 51.90 38.74 -1.04
CA VAL A 20 50.52 38.50 -0.54
C VAL A 20 50.59 37.17 0.20
N ALA A 21 51.00 37.23 1.46
CA ALA A 21 50.83 36.13 2.40
C ALA A 21 49.33 35.91 2.59
N GLY A 22 48.78 34.93 1.87
CA GLY A 22 47.47 34.39 2.17
C GLY A 22 47.51 33.82 3.58
N ILE A 23 46.89 34.50 4.54
CA ILE A 23 46.55 33.90 5.83
C ILE A 23 45.49 32.86 5.52
N ALA A 24 45.91 31.63 5.20
CA ALA A 24 45.08 30.48 5.40
C ALA A 24 44.88 30.37 6.91
N ALA A 25 43.74 30.84 7.41
CA ALA A 25 43.34 30.58 8.78
C ALA A 25 43.38 29.05 8.94
N ALA A 26 44.24 28.56 9.83
CA ALA A 26 44.33 27.13 10.09
C ALA A 26 42.97 26.68 10.63
N GLU A 27 42.22 25.90 9.85
CA GLU A 27 40.95 25.34 10.31
C GLU A 27 41.25 24.47 11.54
N LEU A 28 40.67 24.86 12.69
CA LEU A 28 40.82 24.12 13.93
C LEU A 28 40.26 22.71 13.73
N SER A 29 41.10 21.69 13.94
CA SER A 29 40.63 20.31 13.89
C SER A 29 39.66 20.04 15.04
N PRO A 30 38.56 19.31 14.80
CA PRO A 30 37.65 18.88 15.85
C PRO A 30 38.37 18.11 16.95
N ASN A 31 37.92 18.28 18.19
CA ASN A 31 38.38 17.43 19.29
C ASN A 31 37.93 15.98 19.05
N PRO A 32 38.78 14.98 19.37
CA PRO A 32 38.38 13.58 19.26
C PRO A 32 37.22 13.29 20.23
N VAL A 33 36.24 12.50 19.78
CA VAL A 33 35.14 12.04 20.63
C VAL A 33 35.60 10.78 21.39
N PRO A 34 35.72 10.82 22.74
CA PRO A 34 36.14 9.65 23.50
C PRO A 34 35.21 8.46 23.27
N GLY A 35 35.78 7.30 22.94
CA GLY A 35 35.03 6.07 22.70
C GLY A 35 34.52 5.87 21.27
N LEU A 36 34.59 6.89 20.39
CA LEU A 36 34.34 6.72 18.96
C LEU A 36 35.56 6.00 18.34
N ARG A 37 35.47 4.67 18.24
CA ARG A 37 36.59 3.82 17.82
C ARG A 37 36.68 3.72 16.30
N THR A 38 37.90 3.80 15.78
CA THR A 38 38.26 3.43 14.41
C THR A 38 38.43 1.91 14.32
N PRO A 39 38.07 1.24 13.20
CA PRO A 39 37.78 -0.20 13.20
C PRO A 39 38.99 -1.10 13.44
N ARG A 40 38.75 -2.23 14.13
CA ARG A 40 39.47 -3.48 13.84
C ARG A 40 39.06 -3.97 12.45
N SER A 41 39.91 -4.74 11.77
CA SER A 41 39.53 -5.39 10.51
C SER A 41 38.23 -6.16 10.67
N LEU A 42 37.25 -5.94 9.77
CA LEU A 42 35.99 -6.69 9.73
C LEU A 42 36.21 -8.18 9.49
N PHE A 43 37.29 -8.53 8.77
CA PHE A 43 37.69 -9.90 8.45
C PHE A 43 39.18 -10.10 8.78
N PRO A 44 39.55 -10.28 10.06
CA PRO A 44 40.95 -10.30 10.49
C PRO A 44 41.73 -11.53 10.01
N ARG A 45 41.05 -12.57 9.52
CA ARG A 45 41.65 -13.82 9.01
C ARG A 45 41.59 -13.95 7.49
N ALA A 46 41.04 -12.96 6.79
CA ALA A 46 40.87 -13.02 5.35
C ALA A 46 42.22 -13.00 4.62
N GLN A 47 42.32 -13.81 3.56
CA GLN A 47 43.48 -13.87 2.68
C GLN A 47 43.12 -13.22 1.36
N TRP A 48 43.38 -11.91 1.25
CA TRP A 48 42.93 -11.09 0.13
C TRP A 48 43.70 -11.37 -1.16
N ASP A 49 42.97 -11.58 -2.25
CA ASP A 49 43.49 -11.50 -3.61
C ASP A 49 43.70 -10.01 -4.01
N PRO A 50 44.94 -9.54 -4.18
CA PRO A 50 45.21 -8.13 -4.50
C PRO A 50 44.75 -7.73 -5.91
N ALA A 51 44.40 -8.69 -6.78
CA ALA A 51 43.86 -8.40 -8.10
C ALA A 51 42.40 -7.90 -8.05
N ILE A 52 41.70 -8.14 -6.94
CA ILE A 52 40.33 -7.66 -6.73
C ILE A 52 40.39 -6.34 -5.95
N PRO A 53 39.90 -5.22 -6.51
CA PRO A 53 39.94 -3.94 -5.85
C PRO A 53 39.15 -3.94 -4.54
N SER A 54 39.77 -3.42 -3.48
CA SER A 54 39.09 -3.27 -2.19
C SER A 54 37.99 -2.20 -2.27
N PRO A 55 36.93 -2.29 -1.45
CA PRO A 55 35.93 -1.23 -1.36
C PRO A 55 36.58 0.13 -1.11
N GLU A 56 37.58 0.21 -0.24
CA GLU A 56 38.28 1.47 0.08
C GLU A 56 38.91 2.13 -1.15
N SER A 57 39.51 1.33 -2.04
CA SER A 57 40.12 1.84 -3.28
C SER A 57 39.11 2.46 -4.26
N ILE A 58 37.84 2.05 -4.18
CA ILE A 58 36.76 2.51 -5.06
C ILE A 58 35.96 3.64 -4.38
N LEU A 59 35.64 3.48 -3.10
CA LEU A 59 34.86 4.43 -2.29
C LEU A 59 35.64 5.71 -1.98
N GLY A 60 36.97 5.62 -1.87
CA GLY A 60 37.84 6.69 -1.38
C GLY A 60 37.87 6.83 0.14
N PHE A 61 37.27 5.86 0.86
CA PHE A 61 37.30 5.76 2.32
C PHE A 61 37.09 4.29 2.75
N PRO A 62 37.58 3.88 3.94
CA PRO A 62 37.34 2.53 4.44
C PRO A 62 35.85 2.19 4.51
N VAL A 63 35.46 1.01 3.99
CA VAL A 63 34.07 0.53 4.11
C VAL A 63 33.62 0.56 5.58
N ALA A 64 32.34 0.86 5.80
CA ALA A 64 31.75 1.03 7.14
C ALA A 64 32.24 2.25 7.93
N ARG A 65 33.09 3.12 7.37
CA ARG A 65 33.43 4.42 7.98
C ARG A 65 32.32 5.46 7.77
N ARG A 66 31.69 5.42 6.59
CA ARG A 66 30.61 6.29 6.12
C ARG A 66 29.69 5.47 5.23
N ALA A 67 28.45 5.91 5.08
CA ALA A 67 27.47 5.22 4.26
C ALA A 67 27.74 5.49 2.77
N ALA A 68 27.96 4.43 1.98
CA ALA A 68 28.20 4.57 0.55
C ALA A 68 26.96 5.12 -0.18
N THR A 69 27.14 6.04 -1.12
CA THR A 69 26.05 6.51 -1.99
C THR A 69 25.58 5.40 -2.96
N PRO A 70 24.36 5.50 -3.53
CA PRO A 70 23.91 4.53 -4.54
C PRO A 70 24.87 4.38 -5.73
N ASP A 71 25.49 5.47 -6.17
CA ASP A 71 26.46 5.46 -7.28
C ASP A 71 27.76 4.77 -6.88
N GLN A 72 28.25 5.00 -5.66
CA GLN A 72 29.41 4.30 -5.11
C GLN A 72 29.17 2.80 -4.94
N ILE A 73 27.99 2.40 -4.46
CA ILE A 73 27.60 0.99 -4.37
C ILE A 73 27.63 0.36 -5.76
N THR A 74 27.02 1.02 -6.76
CA THR A 74 27.02 0.54 -8.15
C THR A 74 28.44 0.42 -8.71
N ALA A 75 29.29 1.42 -8.50
CA ALA A 75 30.68 1.41 -8.93
C ALA A 75 31.48 0.24 -8.33
N CYS A 76 31.26 -0.08 -7.05
CA CYS A 76 31.86 -1.26 -6.42
C CYS A 76 31.44 -2.55 -7.11
N LEU A 77 30.14 -2.73 -7.35
CA LEU A 77 29.61 -3.94 -8.00
C LEU A 77 30.13 -4.10 -9.43
N GLU A 78 30.19 -3.02 -10.21
CA GLU A 78 30.69 -3.03 -11.58
C GLU A 78 32.19 -3.34 -11.63
N ALA A 79 32.98 -2.74 -10.74
CA ALA A 79 34.41 -3.03 -10.64
C ALA A 79 34.65 -4.51 -10.30
N TRP A 80 33.93 -5.06 -9.34
CA TRP A 80 34.06 -6.46 -8.96
C TRP A 80 33.59 -7.42 -10.05
N ALA A 81 32.51 -7.11 -10.76
CA ALA A 81 32.08 -7.90 -11.90
C ALA A 81 33.12 -7.93 -13.03
N ALA A 82 33.91 -6.86 -13.17
CA ALA A 82 34.99 -6.77 -14.15
C ALA A 82 36.28 -7.47 -13.73
N THR A 83 36.59 -7.55 -12.42
CA THR A 83 37.87 -8.12 -11.92
C THR A 83 37.73 -9.54 -11.37
N ALA A 84 36.60 -9.88 -10.74
CA ALA A 84 36.33 -11.20 -10.13
C ALA A 84 35.43 -12.07 -11.03
N THR A 85 35.72 -12.09 -12.34
CA THR A 85 34.87 -12.69 -13.40
C THR A 85 34.62 -14.19 -13.23
N ASN A 86 35.51 -14.91 -12.55
CA ASN A 86 35.36 -16.34 -12.24
C ASN A 86 34.66 -16.60 -10.90
N ARG A 87 34.29 -15.57 -10.13
CA ARG A 87 33.66 -15.70 -8.80
C ARG A 87 32.32 -15.00 -8.69
N CYS A 88 32.00 -14.07 -9.58
CA CYS A 88 30.75 -13.34 -9.51
C CYS A 88 30.13 -12.97 -10.87
N ARG A 89 28.84 -12.64 -10.85
CA ARG A 89 28.08 -12.10 -11.99
C ARG A 89 27.11 -11.02 -11.51
N LEU A 90 27.20 -9.83 -12.08
CA LEU A 90 26.32 -8.70 -11.77
C LEU A 90 25.06 -8.76 -12.63
N ILE A 91 23.90 -8.60 -12.00
CA ILE A 91 22.61 -8.56 -12.69
C ILE A 91 21.87 -7.27 -12.29
N ARG A 92 21.43 -6.51 -13.29
CA ARG A 92 20.47 -5.42 -13.09
C ARG A 92 19.05 -5.96 -13.15
N TYR A 93 18.28 -5.82 -12.08
CA TYR A 93 16.93 -6.38 -11.99
C TYR A 93 15.81 -5.34 -12.12
N ALA A 94 16.10 -4.07 -11.84
CA ALA A 94 15.14 -2.98 -11.94
C ALA A 94 15.81 -1.62 -12.16
N THR A 95 14.97 -0.60 -12.29
CA THR A 95 15.34 0.81 -12.25
C THR A 95 14.33 1.52 -11.35
N SER A 96 14.81 2.37 -10.44
CA SER A 96 13.95 3.15 -9.55
C SER A 96 13.19 4.24 -10.31
N HIS A 97 12.26 4.92 -9.64
CA HIS A 97 11.53 6.05 -10.25
C HIS A 97 12.45 7.22 -10.61
N GLU A 98 13.55 7.42 -9.88
CA GLU A 98 14.54 8.44 -10.18
C GLU A 98 15.65 7.97 -11.14
N GLY A 99 15.46 6.81 -11.80
CA GLY A 99 16.37 6.33 -12.84
C GLY A 99 17.60 5.58 -12.34
N ARG A 100 17.71 5.29 -11.03
CA ARG A 100 18.86 4.57 -10.48
C ARG A 100 18.75 3.07 -10.75
N PRO A 101 19.83 2.41 -11.22
CA PRO A 101 19.79 0.98 -11.46
C PRO A 101 19.76 0.22 -10.13
N LEU A 102 18.96 -0.84 -10.06
CA LEU A 102 19.01 -1.79 -8.94
C LEU A 102 19.68 -3.09 -9.40
N HIS A 103 20.62 -3.55 -8.60
CA HIS A 103 21.50 -4.66 -8.91
C HIS A 103 21.48 -5.71 -7.82
N TYR A 104 21.71 -6.96 -8.20
CA TYR A 104 22.25 -7.95 -7.27
C TYR A 104 23.51 -8.59 -7.86
N LEU A 105 24.42 -9.01 -6.98
CA LEU A 105 25.64 -9.73 -7.32
C LEU A 105 25.48 -11.20 -6.95
N ILE A 106 25.63 -12.07 -7.94
CA ILE A 106 25.71 -13.52 -7.73
C ILE A 106 27.15 -13.85 -7.41
N ILE A 107 27.40 -14.60 -6.33
CA ILE A 107 28.73 -15.04 -5.89
C ILE A 107 28.69 -16.54 -5.65
N THR A 108 29.60 -17.28 -6.30
CA THR A 108 29.73 -18.75 -6.15
C THR A 108 31.10 -19.22 -6.65
N SER A 109 31.38 -20.52 -6.60
CA SER A 109 32.63 -21.08 -7.12
C SER A 109 32.71 -20.99 -8.65
N PRO A 110 33.91 -21.00 -9.25
CA PRO A 110 34.06 -21.01 -10.71
C PRO A 110 33.29 -22.15 -11.39
N GLU A 111 33.25 -23.32 -10.76
CA GLU A 111 32.56 -24.52 -11.27
C GLU A 111 31.05 -24.30 -11.30
N ASN A 112 30.47 -23.74 -10.24
CA ASN A 112 29.05 -23.41 -10.19
C ASN A 112 28.71 -22.25 -11.15
N LEU A 113 29.58 -21.25 -11.26
CA LEU A 113 29.38 -20.10 -12.13
C LEU A 113 29.36 -20.50 -13.62
N ALA A 114 30.18 -21.47 -14.01
CA ALA A 114 30.21 -22.02 -15.37
C ALA A 114 28.91 -22.76 -15.75
N ARG A 115 28.16 -23.28 -14.78
CA ARG A 115 26.89 -24.01 -14.98
C ARG A 115 25.67 -23.28 -14.40
N LEU A 116 25.78 -21.97 -14.19
CA LEU A 116 24.82 -21.17 -13.44
C LEU A 116 23.38 -21.27 -13.98
N ASP A 117 23.22 -21.24 -15.31
CA ASP A 117 21.90 -21.34 -15.95
C ASP A 117 21.27 -22.74 -15.75
N ALA A 118 22.09 -23.79 -15.71
CA ALA A 118 21.64 -25.14 -15.41
C ALA A 118 21.20 -25.27 -13.95
N ILE A 119 21.97 -24.71 -13.01
CA ILE A 119 21.61 -24.64 -11.59
C ILE A 119 20.25 -23.94 -11.43
N GLN A 120 20.07 -22.77 -12.04
CA GLN A 120 18.82 -22.03 -11.95
C GLN A 120 17.64 -22.85 -12.50
N LYS A 121 17.82 -23.52 -13.65
CA LYS A 121 16.79 -24.38 -14.24
C LYS A 121 16.44 -25.57 -13.35
N ASP A 122 17.44 -26.22 -12.76
CA ASP A 122 17.22 -27.38 -11.89
C ASP A 122 16.57 -26.99 -10.55
N LEU A 123 16.84 -25.78 -10.04
CA LEU A 123 16.09 -25.22 -8.91
C LEU A 123 14.62 -24.92 -9.27
N GLN A 124 14.33 -24.46 -10.49
CA GLN A 124 12.95 -24.31 -10.96
C GLN A 124 12.23 -25.66 -11.04
N ARG A 125 12.92 -26.71 -11.48
CA ARG A 125 12.38 -28.09 -11.48
C ARG A 125 12.10 -28.60 -10.08
N LEU A 126 13.02 -28.36 -9.15
CA LEU A 126 12.81 -28.69 -7.73
C LEU A 126 11.62 -27.92 -7.13
N GLY A 127 11.32 -26.72 -7.64
CA GLY A 127 10.18 -25.91 -7.23
C GLY A 127 8.81 -26.43 -7.69
N ASP A 128 8.73 -27.39 -8.61
CA ASP A 128 7.48 -28.01 -9.06
C ASP A 128 7.53 -29.55 -8.98
N PRO A 129 7.11 -30.14 -7.84
CA PRO A 129 7.12 -31.59 -7.63
C PRO A 129 6.19 -32.37 -8.56
N ARG A 130 5.25 -31.72 -9.26
CA ARG A 130 4.40 -32.40 -10.26
C ARG A 130 5.21 -32.81 -11.48
N ALA A 131 6.29 -32.07 -11.77
CA ALA A 131 7.19 -32.32 -12.90
C ALA A 131 8.50 -33.01 -12.48
N THR A 132 8.76 -33.14 -11.18
CA THR A 132 10.01 -33.68 -10.62
C THR A 132 9.70 -34.74 -9.56
N PRO A 133 9.69 -36.03 -9.91
CA PRO A 133 9.44 -37.12 -8.95
C PRO A 133 10.52 -37.21 -7.86
N PRO A 134 10.22 -37.82 -6.69
CA PRO A 134 11.14 -37.89 -5.55
C PRO A 134 12.56 -38.37 -5.88
N GLU A 135 12.72 -39.45 -6.64
CA GLU A 135 14.05 -39.96 -7.02
C GLU A 135 14.87 -38.96 -7.85
N GLN A 136 14.19 -38.17 -8.70
CA GLN A 136 14.87 -37.12 -9.46
C GLN A 136 15.19 -35.93 -8.57
N ALA A 137 14.30 -35.56 -7.64
CA ALA A 137 14.57 -34.53 -6.65
C ALA A 137 15.78 -34.88 -5.79
N ASP A 138 15.90 -36.13 -5.31
CA ASP A 138 17.04 -36.59 -4.51
C ASP A 138 18.37 -36.40 -5.24
N ARG A 139 18.46 -36.81 -6.52
CA ARG A 139 19.66 -36.60 -7.35
C ARG A 139 20.00 -35.12 -7.55
N LEU A 140 18.99 -34.26 -7.69
CA LEU A 140 19.20 -32.82 -7.78
C LEU A 140 19.72 -32.26 -6.46
N ILE A 141 19.12 -32.64 -5.33
CA ILE A 141 19.52 -32.18 -3.98
C ILE A 141 20.97 -32.56 -3.63
N GLU A 142 21.44 -33.72 -4.09
CA GLU A 142 22.82 -34.16 -3.89
C GLU A 142 23.86 -33.25 -4.57
N THR A 143 23.51 -32.66 -5.71
CA THR A 143 24.46 -31.99 -6.62
C THR A 143 24.25 -30.48 -6.77
N LEU A 144 23.09 -29.97 -6.36
CA LEU A 144 22.77 -28.56 -6.41
C LEU A 144 23.40 -27.80 -5.24
N PRO A 145 23.99 -26.62 -5.49
CA PRO A 145 24.24 -25.66 -4.43
C PRO A 145 22.92 -25.11 -3.88
N ALA A 146 22.90 -24.72 -2.60
CA ALA A 146 21.76 -23.99 -2.05
C ALA A 146 21.85 -22.50 -2.42
N VAL A 147 20.71 -21.86 -2.65
CA VAL A 147 20.65 -20.42 -2.91
C VAL A 147 20.37 -19.68 -1.61
N ALA A 148 21.28 -18.79 -1.22
CA ALA A 148 21.13 -17.88 -0.10
C ALA A 148 21.03 -16.44 -0.60
N TRP A 149 19.97 -15.73 -0.23
CA TRP A 149 19.74 -14.33 -0.60
C TRP A 149 20.00 -13.41 0.59
N PHE A 150 20.90 -12.44 0.43
CA PHE A 150 21.11 -11.35 1.39
C PHE A 150 20.64 -10.04 0.76
N GLY A 151 19.56 -9.50 1.31
CA GLY A 151 18.96 -8.25 0.87
C GLY A 151 19.16 -7.15 1.92
N ALA A 152 19.46 -5.93 1.49
CA ALA A 152 19.71 -4.82 2.40
C ALA A 152 19.03 -3.49 1.99
N THR A 153 18.72 -2.69 3.01
CA THR A 153 18.31 -1.28 2.87
C THR A 153 17.09 -1.13 1.95
N ILE A 154 16.03 -1.88 2.27
CA ILE A 154 14.69 -1.70 1.71
C ILE A 154 14.02 -0.43 2.24
N HIS A 155 14.39 -0.03 3.46
CA HIS A 155 14.19 1.32 3.96
C HIS A 155 15.46 2.13 3.72
N GLY A 156 15.34 3.26 3.02
CA GLY A 156 16.52 4.00 2.57
C GLY A 156 17.33 4.63 3.71
N ASP A 157 16.74 4.83 4.87
CA ASP A 157 17.42 5.37 6.06
C ASP A 157 18.03 4.30 6.97
N GLU A 158 18.02 3.02 6.61
CA GLU A 158 18.66 1.91 7.33
C GLU A 158 19.98 1.55 6.62
N THR A 159 20.98 2.41 6.82
CA THR A 159 22.14 2.49 5.90
C THR A 159 23.17 1.38 6.05
N GLU A 160 23.33 0.86 7.27
CA GLU A 160 24.32 -0.14 7.69
C GLU A 160 24.24 -1.45 6.91
N GLY A 161 23.04 -1.84 6.45
CA GLY A 161 22.83 -3.04 5.66
C GLY A 161 23.59 -3.01 4.33
N SER A 162 23.52 -1.91 3.57
CA SER A 162 24.24 -1.79 2.28
C SER A 162 25.75 -1.86 2.46
N ASP A 163 26.29 -1.21 3.49
CA ASP A 163 27.74 -1.17 3.73
C ASP A 163 28.24 -2.53 4.25
N ALA A 164 27.40 -3.27 5.01
CA ALA A 164 27.64 -4.67 5.33
C ALA A 164 27.61 -5.55 4.08
N ALA A 165 26.68 -5.31 3.15
CA ALA A 165 26.58 -6.03 1.89
C ALA A 165 27.86 -5.84 1.04
N LEU A 166 28.41 -4.62 0.97
CA LEU A 166 29.68 -4.34 0.29
C LEU A 166 30.85 -5.07 0.95
N ALA A 167 30.95 -5.01 2.28
CA ALA A 167 32.00 -5.68 3.03
C ALA A 167 31.94 -7.21 2.83
N LEU A 168 30.74 -7.79 2.93
CA LEU A 168 30.48 -9.21 2.73
C LEU A 168 30.75 -9.65 1.29
N ALA A 169 30.28 -8.89 0.29
CA ALA A 169 30.52 -9.19 -1.12
C ALA A 169 32.03 -9.24 -1.42
N HIS A 170 32.78 -8.22 -0.98
CA HIS A 170 34.23 -8.19 -1.14
C HIS A 170 34.92 -9.37 -0.45
N TYR A 171 34.54 -9.71 0.79
CA TYR A 171 35.05 -10.90 1.47
C TYR A 171 34.83 -12.18 0.66
N LEU A 172 33.62 -12.39 0.16
CA LEU A 172 33.24 -13.58 -0.57
C LEU A 172 33.88 -13.68 -1.96
N ILE A 173 34.24 -12.58 -2.62
CA ILE A 173 34.91 -12.64 -3.93
C ILE A 173 36.44 -12.60 -3.82
N ALA A 174 36.99 -11.89 -2.83
CA ALA A 174 38.43 -11.62 -2.74
C ALA A 174 39.17 -12.52 -1.75
N SER A 175 38.50 -13.07 -0.73
CA SER A 175 39.18 -13.94 0.23
C SER A 175 39.39 -15.36 -0.32
N ASN A 176 40.62 -15.85 -0.17
CA ASN A 176 41.06 -17.22 -0.48
C ASN A 176 41.11 -18.13 0.76
N ASP A 177 40.62 -17.66 1.92
CA ASP A 177 40.52 -18.52 3.09
C ASP A 177 39.51 -19.68 2.90
N ASP A 178 39.70 -20.74 3.68
CA ASP A 178 38.91 -21.98 3.57
C ASP A 178 37.41 -21.75 3.81
N HIS A 179 37.04 -20.76 4.65
CA HIS A 179 35.65 -20.48 4.96
C HIS A 179 34.94 -19.85 3.75
N ALA A 180 35.52 -18.81 3.15
CA ALA A 180 34.99 -18.18 1.96
C ALA A 180 34.96 -19.16 0.76
N ALA A 181 36.01 -19.97 0.60
CA ALA A 181 36.07 -20.99 -0.45
C ALA A 181 34.95 -22.04 -0.29
N ARG A 182 34.73 -22.53 0.93
CA ARG A 182 33.64 -23.46 1.24
C ARG A 182 32.26 -22.87 1.00
N LEU A 183 32.02 -21.64 1.45
CA LEU A 183 30.74 -20.96 1.21
C LEU A 183 30.43 -20.84 -0.29
N ARG A 184 31.42 -20.46 -1.10
CA ARG A 184 31.26 -20.38 -2.57
C ARG A 184 31.00 -21.75 -3.22
N HIS A 185 31.58 -22.82 -2.69
CA HIS A 185 31.40 -24.17 -3.22
C HIS A 185 29.99 -24.71 -2.96
N GLU A 186 29.50 -24.59 -1.73
CA GLU A 186 28.18 -25.13 -1.33
C GLU A 186 27.02 -24.25 -1.78
N LEU A 187 27.25 -22.95 -2.01
CA LEU A 187 26.19 -21.96 -2.20
C LEU A 187 26.28 -21.18 -3.51
N VAL A 188 25.11 -20.77 -3.99
CA VAL A 188 24.93 -19.59 -4.84
C VAL A 188 24.44 -18.47 -3.95
N ILE A 189 25.32 -17.51 -3.66
CA ILE A 189 25.05 -16.39 -2.75
C ILE A 189 24.61 -15.19 -3.59
N ILE A 190 23.43 -14.65 -3.32
CA ILE A 190 22.92 -13.46 -4.01
C ILE A 190 22.92 -12.31 -3.02
N ILE A 191 23.66 -11.24 -3.34
CA ILE A 191 23.69 -10.01 -2.55
C ILE A 191 22.94 -8.92 -3.32
N ASP A 192 21.81 -8.48 -2.79
CA ASP A 192 21.05 -7.29 -3.22
C ASP A 192 21.35 -6.15 -2.23
N PRO A 193 22.41 -5.36 -2.47
CA PRO A 193 22.95 -4.45 -1.46
C PRO A 193 22.10 -3.20 -1.23
N LEU A 194 21.16 -2.89 -2.12
CA LEU A 194 20.38 -1.66 -2.03
C LEU A 194 19.02 -1.80 -2.74
N MET A 195 17.99 -2.10 -1.96
CA MET A 195 16.62 -2.23 -2.46
C MET A 195 15.87 -0.91 -2.65
N ASN A 196 16.29 0.17 -1.95
CA ASN A 196 15.67 1.49 -2.04
C ASN A 196 16.71 2.61 -2.27
N PRO A 197 17.22 2.76 -3.51
CA PRO A 197 18.26 3.74 -3.81
C PRO A 197 17.76 5.19 -3.70
N ASP A 198 16.49 5.45 -3.99
CA ASP A 198 15.91 6.80 -3.96
C ASP A 198 15.76 7.30 -2.51
N GLY A 199 15.24 6.45 -1.63
CA GLY A 199 15.16 6.73 -0.20
C GLY A 199 16.54 6.92 0.44
N ARG A 200 17.51 6.06 0.08
CA ARG A 200 18.88 6.16 0.58
C ARG A 200 19.53 7.47 0.16
N ASN A 201 19.45 7.84 -1.11
CA ASN A 201 20.05 9.09 -1.57
C ASN A 201 19.46 10.31 -0.85
N ARG A 202 18.14 10.32 -0.61
CA ARG A 202 17.47 11.37 0.16
C ARG A 202 18.00 11.45 1.59
N PHE A 203 18.17 10.31 2.26
CA PHE A 203 18.68 10.26 3.62
C PHE A 203 20.14 10.74 3.72
N LEU A 204 21.01 10.29 2.82
CA LEU A 204 22.42 10.71 2.81
C LEU A 204 22.56 12.20 2.55
N LYS A 205 21.67 12.78 1.74
CA LYS A 205 21.60 14.23 1.56
C LYS A 205 21.24 14.95 2.87
N MET A 206 20.26 14.44 3.62
CA MET A 206 19.90 14.98 4.94
C MET A 206 21.05 14.90 5.94
N ILE A 207 21.77 13.75 5.99
CA ILE A 207 22.98 13.61 6.81
C ILE A 207 24.00 14.68 6.43
N ALA A 208 24.27 14.87 5.14
CA ALA A 208 25.23 15.86 4.66
C ALA A 208 24.82 17.31 5.00
N GLU A 209 23.53 17.63 5.00
CA GLU A 209 23.01 18.97 5.35
C GLU A 209 23.15 19.31 6.84
N HIS A 210 23.03 18.31 7.72
CA HIS A 210 23.07 18.51 9.17
C HIS A 210 24.41 18.16 9.83
N ARG A 211 25.38 17.70 9.03
CA ARG A 211 26.72 17.35 9.52
C ARG A 211 27.49 18.61 9.93
N GLY A 212 27.98 18.60 11.17
CA GLY A 212 28.91 19.60 11.69
C GLY A 212 30.37 19.23 11.42
N ALA A 213 31.28 20.16 11.71
CA ALA A 213 32.72 19.89 11.66
C ALA A 213 33.13 18.84 12.72
N SER A 214 32.54 18.90 13.92
CA SER A 214 32.74 17.91 14.99
C SER A 214 31.71 16.79 14.90
N PRO A 215 32.09 15.51 15.11
CA PRO A 215 31.14 14.41 15.13
C PRO A 215 30.06 14.61 16.19
N ASN A 216 28.80 14.37 15.81
CA ASN A 216 27.67 14.49 16.72
C ASN A 216 27.11 13.11 17.11
N VAL A 217 27.30 12.72 18.38
CA VAL A 217 26.85 11.43 18.93
C VAL A 217 25.52 11.49 19.68
N ASP A 218 24.84 12.64 19.67
CA ASP A 218 23.51 12.81 20.25
C ASP A 218 22.43 12.35 19.27
N ASP A 219 21.76 11.24 19.58
CA ASP A 219 20.75 10.62 18.72
C ASP A 219 19.46 11.45 18.55
N GLN A 220 19.29 12.53 19.34
CA GLN A 220 18.21 13.49 19.16
C GLN A 220 18.51 14.53 18.08
N SER A 221 19.76 14.68 17.67
CA SER A 221 20.15 15.63 16.63
C SER A 221 19.47 15.34 15.28
N LEU A 222 19.21 16.38 14.49
CA LEU A 222 18.69 16.27 13.12
C LEU A 222 19.57 15.41 12.21
N LEU A 223 20.86 15.26 12.53
CA LEU A 223 21.77 14.32 11.86
C LEU A 223 21.24 12.88 11.92
N HIS A 224 20.63 12.48 13.05
CA HIS A 224 20.14 11.12 13.31
C HIS A 224 18.64 10.99 13.08
N THR A 225 17.86 11.99 13.49
CA THR A 225 16.40 11.97 13.41
C THR A 225 15.89 12.32 12.00
N GLY A 226 16.56 13.22 11.28
CA GLY A 226 16.13 13.73 9.97
C GLY A 226 14.87 14.60 10.06
N TYR A 227 14.26 14.88 8.91
CA TYR A 227 13.01 15.65 8.81
C TYR A 227 12.08 15.06 7.75
N TRP A 228 10.80 15.45 7.76
CA TRP A 228 9.80 14.96 6.79
C TRP A 228 10.25 15.20 5.34
N PRO A 229 10.17 14.21 4.43
CA PRO A 229 9.56 12.87 4.59
C PRO A 229 10.53 11.72 4.96
N ARG A 230 11.73 12.03 5.48
CA ARG A 230 12.84 11.10 5.80
C ARG A 230 13.22 10.16 4.65
N GLY A 231 14.15 9.24 4.89
CA GLY A 231 14.70 8.32 3.90
C GLY A 231 13.98 6.98 3.75
N ARG A 232 13.09 6.64 4.67
CA ARG A 232 12.48 5.31 4.75
C ARG A 232 11.81 4.87 3.45
N GLY A 233 10.91 5.70 2.90
CA GLY A 233 10.15 5.38 1.71
C GLY A 233 10.90 5.62 0.40
N ASN A 234 10.42 5.01 -0.69
CA ASN A 234 10.95 5.24 -2.05
C ASN A 234 10.65 6.66 -2.58
N HIS A 235 10.78 6.90 -3.89
CA HIS A 235 10.46 8.20 -4.50
C HIS A 235 9.07 8.74 -4.10
N TYR A 236 8.05 7.87 -4.17
CA TYR A 236 6.67 8.21 -3.79
C TYR A 236 6.40 8.04 -2.29
N LEU A 237 7.42 7.85 -1.46
CA LEU A 237 7.33 7.70 0.00
C LEU A 237 6.63 6.41 0.47
N PHE A 238 6.57 5.38 -0.37
CA PHE A 238 5.99 4.09 0.03
C PHE A 238 7.02 3.26 0.79
N ASP A 239 6.53 2.54 1.80
CA ASP A 239 7.29 1.49 2.47
C ASP A 239 7.38 0.26 1.53
N LEU A 240 8.56 0.03 0.95
CA LEU A 240 8.78 -1.09 0.03
C LEU A 240 8.74 -2.45 0.73
N ASN A 241 8.92 -2.51 2.06
CA ASN A 241 8.76 -3.73 2.86
C ASN A 241 7.30 -4.02 3.23
N ARG A 242 6.37 -3.41 2.51
CA ARG A 242 4.94 -3.74 2.49
C ARG A 242 4.42 -4.08 1.10
N ASP A 243 5.25 -3.91 0.07
CA ASP A 243 4.81 -3.92 -1.33
C ASP A 243 4.92 -5.31 -1.97
N ALA A 244 5.55 -6.31 -1.31
CA ALA A 244 5.87 -7.60 -1.94
C ALA A 244 4.65 -8.33 -2.53
N ILE A 245 3.49 -8.26 -1.85
CA ILE A 245 2.23 -8.84 -2.34
C ILE A 245 1.40 -7.87 -3.20
N LEU A 246 1.71 -6.57 -3.16
CA LEU A 246 0.94 -5.51 -3.83
C LEU A 246 1.52 -5.17 -5.21
N GLY A 247 2.85 -5.19 -5.35
CA GLY A 247 3.58 -5.00 -6.60
C GLY A 247 3.34 -3.64 -7.24
N VAL A 248 3.22 -2.57 -6.44
CA VAL A 248 2.96 -1.20 -6.91
C VAL A 248 4.20 -0.63 -7.59
N HIS A 249 5.40 -0.91 -7.06
CA HIS A 249 6.62 -0.20 -7.47
C HIS A 249 7.60 -1.06 -8.31
N PRO A 250 8.35 -0.44 -9.24
CA PRO A 250 9.30 -1.14 -10.10
C PRO A 250 10.42 -1.83 -9.32
N GLU A 251 10.87 -1.25 -8.20
CA GLU A 251 11.90 -1.83 -7.32
C GLU A 251 11.44 -3.21 -6.81
N THR A 252 10.25 -3.26 -6.20
CA THR A 252 9.63 -4.51 -5.74
C THR A 252 9.35 -5.46 -6.90
N ARG A 253 8.84 -4.94 -8.03
CA ARG A 253 8.46 -5.77 -9.19
C ARG A 253 9.65 -6.52 -9.80
N GLY A 254 10.82 -5.88 -9.82
CA GLY A 254 12.05 -6.52 -10.25
C GLY A 254 12.60 -7.48 -9.20
N ARG A 255 12.61 -7.08 -7.91
CA ARG A 255 13.13 -7.91 -6.81
C ARG A 255 12.39 -9.25 -6.69
N VAL A 256 11.06 -9.22 -6.64
CA VAL A 256 10.26 -10.46 -6.54
C VAL A 256 10.41 -11.34 -7.78
N ARG A 257 10.58 -10.76 -8.98
CA ARG A 257 10.90 -11.55 -10.18
C ARG A 257 12.25 -12.27 -10.03
N ALA A 258 13.26 -11.58 -9.48
CA ALA A 258 14.56 -12.17 -9.24
C ALA A 258 14.49 -13.29 -8.17
N ILE A 259 13.80 -13.05 -7.05
CA ILE A 259 13.54 -14.06 -6.01
C ILE A 259 12.84 -15.28 -6.61
N ALA A 260 11.80 -15.07 -7.43
CA ALA A 260 11.07 -16.16 -8.09
C ALA A 260 11.95 -16.94 -9.10
N ALA A 261 12.86 -16.27 -9.80
CA ALA A 261 13.77 -16.91 -10.75
C ALA A 261 14.83 -17.78 -10.05
N TRP A 262 15.24 -17.42 -8.83
CA TRP A 262 16.28 -18.12 -8.10
C TRP A 262 15.77 -19.11 -7.05
N ASN A 263 14.52 -18.97 -6.57
CA ASN A 263 13.95 -19.77 -5.49
C ASN A 263 14.93 -19.95 -4.32
N PRO A 264 15.34 -18.86 -3.63
CA PRO A 264 16.23 -18.97 -2.49
C PRO A 264 15.62 -19.90 -1.44
N VAL A 265 16.46 -20.75 -0.83
CA VAL A 265 16.04 -21.58 0.31
C VAL A 265 16.24 -20.83 1.63
N VAL A 266 17.05 -19.78 1.63
CA VAL A 266 17.22 -18.83 2.74
C VAL A 266 17.20 -17.41 2.19
N LEU A 267 16.40 -16.52 2.79
CA LEU A 267 16.40 -15.10 2.48
C LEU A 267 16.57 -14.30 3.76
N ILE A 268 17.61 -13.48 3.78
CA ILE A 268 17.94 -12.54 4.85
C ILE A 268 17.52 -11.14 4.39
N ASP A 269 16.66 -10.49 5.17
CA ASP A 269 16.22 -9.10 4.98
C ASP A 269 16.87 -8.23 6.07
N ALA A 270 17.89 -7.47 5.70
CA ALA A 270 18.70 -6.69 6.62
C ALA A 270 18.16 -5.27 6.80
N HIS A 271 17.69 -4.99 8.03
CA HIS A 271 17.09 -3.75 8.47
C HIS A 271 17.84 -3.08 9.63
N GLY A 272 17.41 -1.84 9.90
CA GLY A 272 17.84 -1.03 11.03
C GLY A 272 16.66 -0.56 11.90
N MET A 273 16.85 -0.57 13.21
CA MET A 273 15.88 -0.14 14.21
C MET A 273 16.38 1.06 15.02
N GLY A 274 15.71 1.39 16.12
CA GLY A 274 16.07 2.54 16.96
C GLY A 274 17.56 2.60 17.31
N PRO A 275 18.17 3.80 17.35
CA PRO A 275 19.61 3.96 17.59
C PRO A 275 20.03 3.50 19.00
N GLN A 276 19.07 3.35 19.92
CA GLN A 276 19.25 2.86 21.29
C GLN A 276 18.90 1.37 21.47
N GLU A 277 18.59 0.66 20.39
CA GLU A 277 18.35 -0.78 20.42
C GLU A 277 19.67 -1.57 20.33
N THR A 278 19.63 -2.90 20.39
CA THR A 278 20.81 -3.77 20.21
C THR A 278 20.81 -4.42 18.82
N HIS A 279 20.50 -5.72 18.74
CA HIS A 279 20.35 -6.46 17.48
C HIS A 279 19.24 -7.51 17.64
N LEU A 280 18.25 -7.49 16.76
CA LEU A 280 17.21 -8.52 16.68
C LEU A 280 17.42 -9.39 15.45
N PHE A 281 17.17 -10.68 15.61
CA PHE A 281 17.04 -11.61 14.49
C PHE A 281 15.86 -12.55 14.69
N SER A 282 15.31 -13.07 13.59
CA SER A 282 14.26 -14.11 13.63
C SER A 282 14.68 -15.35 14.45
N PRO A 283 13.73 -16.13 15.01
CA PRO A 283 12.30 -16.20 14.67
C PRO A 283 11.45 -15.04 15.21
N PRO A 284 10.32 -14.75 14.55
CA PRO A 284 9.30 -13.82 15.04
C PRO A 284 8.59 -14.39 16.27
N ARG A 285 7.82 -13.54 16.96
CA ARG A 285 6.75 -14.01 17.86
C ARG A 285 5.43 -14.20 17.11
N GLU A 286 4.47 -14.78 17.81
CA GLU A 286 3.06 -14.71 17.42
C GLU A 286 2.56 -13.26 17.36
N PRO A 287 1.63 -12.91 16.45
CA PRO A 287 0.98 -13.81 15.50
C PRO A 287 1.85 -14.22 14.31
N ILE A 288 1.76 -15.50 13.96
CA ILE A 288 2.30 -16.07 12.72
C ILE A 288 1.13 -16.41 11.80
N ASN A 289 1.22 -16.06 10.52
CA ASN A 289 0.19 -16.39 9.56
C ASN A 289 0.04 -17.92 9.41
N PRO A 290 -1.18 -18.49 9.46
CA PRO A 290 -1.40 -19.93 9.37
C PRO A 290 -0.96 -20.56 8.03
N ASN A 291 -0.72 -19.74 7.00
CA ASN A 291 -0.25 -20.22 5.70
C ASN A 291 1.28 -20.28 5.59
N ILE A 292 2.04 -19.90 6.62
CA ILE A 292 3.49 -20.14 6.63
C ILE A 292 3.75 -21.65 6.76
N PRO A 293 4.70 -22.23 5.98
CA PRO A 293 5.02 -23.65 6.08
C PRO A 293 5.41 -24.08 7.50
N SER A 294 4.95 -25.26 7.92
CA SER A 294 5.15 -25.77 9.29
C SER A 294 6.62 -25.97 9.66
N SER A 295 7.49 -26.22 8.67
CA SER A 295 8.93 -26.39 8.90
C SER A 295 9.66 -25.11 9.33
N ARG A 296 9.01 -23.94 9.21
CA ARG A 296 9.58 -22.63 9.59
C ARG A 296 10.03 -22.58 11.05
N GLU A 297 9.32 -23.23 11.96
CA GLU A 297 9.65 -23.21 13.39
C GLU A 297 10.98 -23.92 13.66
N HIS A 298 11.14 -25.14 13.12
CA HIS A 298 12.36 -25.94 13.26
C HIS A 298 13.60 -25.20 12.72
N TRP A 299 13.52 -24.74 11.47
CA TRP A 299 14.62 -24.02 10.83
C TRP A 299 14.89 -22.67 11.52
N GLY A 300 13.83 -21.94 11.89
CA GLY A 300 13.95 -20.68 12.61
C GLY A 300 14.75 -20.82 13.91
N ALA A 301 14.46 -21.85 14.71
CA ALA A 301 15.17 -22.11 15.95
C ALA A 301 16.64 -22.50 15.72
N LEU A 302 16.94 -23.26 14.66
CA LEU A 302 18.30 -23.62 14.27
C LEU A 302 19.13 -22.37 13.91
N PHE A 303 18.65 -21.57 12.95
CA PHE A 303 19.35 -20.35 12.52
C PHE A 303 19.56 -19.38 13.67
N ALA A 304 18.52 -19.14 14.49
CA ALA A 304 18.63 -18.24 15.64
C ALA A 304 19.67 -18.69 16.65
N ARG A 305 19.76 -20.00 16.93
CA ARG A 305 20.76 -20.54 17.87
C ARG A 305 22.18 -20.38 17.34
N ASP A 306 22.41 -20.61 16.06
CA ASP A 306 23.76 -20.51 15.49
C ASP A 306 24.18 -19.05 15.32
N GLN A 307 23.25 -18.15 14.99
CA GLN A 307 23.47 -16.72 15.01
C GLN A 307 23.76 -16.20 16.42
N ALA A 308 22.98 -16.61 17.42
CA ALA A 308 23.23 -16.32 18.84
C ALA A 308 24.64 -16.71 19.27
N ARG A 309 25.07 -17.95 18.95
CA ARG A 309 26.45 -18.41 19.21
C ARG A 309 27.51 -17.55 18.54
N ALA A 310 27.23 -16.99 17.36
CA ALA A 310 28.14 -16.07 16.70
C ALA A 310 28.26 -14.74 17.47
N PHE A 311 27.13 -14.17 17.89
CA PHE A 311 27.10 -12.95 18.68
C PHE A 311 27.76 -13.13 20.06
N ASP A 312 27.52 -14.26 20.73
CA ASP A 312 28.14 -14.62 22.01
C ASP A 312 29.68 -14.62 21.95
N ARG A 313 30.26 -15.15 20.86
CA ARG A 313 31.72 -15.13 20.66
C ARG A 313 32.30 -13.73 20.56
N HIS A 314 31.48 -12.75 20.21
CA HIS A 314 31.85 -11.34 20.12
C HIS A 314 31.39 -10.52 21.35
N GLY A 315 30.71 -11.15 22.33
CA GLY A 315 30.15 -10.46 23.50
C GLY A 315 29.07 -9.43 23.14
N LEU A 316 28.32 -9.68 22.07
CA LEU A 316 27.29 -8.77 21.58
C LEU A 316 25.93 -9.11 22.19
N LEU A 317 25.17 -8.09 22.56
CA LEU A 317 23.79 -8.24 23.02
C LEU A 317 22.86 -8.40 21.82
N TYR A 318 21.89 -9.30 21.94
CA TYR A 318 20.88 -9.57 20.93
C TYR A 318 19.57 -10.05 21.57
N TYR A 319 18.51 -10.11 20.78
CA TYR A 319 17.22 -10.69 21.16
C TYR A 319 16.47 -11.27 19.95
N ASN A 320 15.45 -12.10 20.20
CA ASN A 320 14.54 -12.65 19.19
C ASN A 320 13.12 -12.81 19.79
N GLY A 321 12.10 -13.03 18.95
CA GLY A 321 10.75 -13.32 19.43
C GLY A 321 10.08 -12.22 20.27
N GLU A 322 10.44 -10.95 20.10
CA GLU A 322 9.87 -9.83 20.89
C GLU A 322 8.79 -9.04 20.15
N TRP A 323 9.11 -7.96 19.43
CA TRP A 323 8.08 -7.13 18.79
C TRP A 323 7.79 -7.56 17.34
N HIS A 324 8.76 -8.19 16.66
CA HIS A 324 8.66 -8.72 15.30
C HIS A 324 7.67 -9.89 15.21
N GLU A 325 6.78 -9.83 14.23
CA GLU A 325 5.74 -10.83 13.94
C GLU A 325 5.71 -11.14 12.43
N GLU A 326 5.10 -12.25 12.01
CA GLU A 326 5.00 -12.70 10.60
C GLU A 326 3.53 -12.97 10.20
N TRP A 327 2.62 -12.08 10.56
CA TRP A 327 1.20 -12.11 10.19
C TRP A 327 0.96 -11.57 8.79
N TYR A 328 1.44 -10.35 8.51
CA TYR A 328 1.27 -9.71 7.21
C TYR A 328 2.21 -10.34 6.16
N PRO A 329 1.70 -10.85 5.03
CA PRO A 329 2.53 -11.60 4.09
C PRO A 329 3.39 -10.74 3.16
N GLY A 330 3.32 -9.41 3.30
CA GLY A 330 4.06 -8.47 2.46
C GLY A 330 5.42 -8.04 3.00
N TYR A 331 5.83 -8.48 4.20
CA TYR A 331 7.22 -8.35 4.64
C TYR A 331 8.11 -9.25 3.77
N THR A 332 9.32 -8.84 3.42
CA THR A 332 10.13 -9.57 2.42
C THR A 332 10.57 -10.94 2.93
N ASP A 333 10.94 -11.05 4.21
CA ASP A 333 11.23 -12.30 4.92
C ASP A 333 10.01 -13.24 4.97
N GLY A 334 8.85 -12.71 5.37
CA GLY A 334 7.58 -13.44 5.38
C GLY A 334 7.19 -13.91 3.97
N TYR A 335 7.23 -13.00 2.99
CA TYR A 335 6.97 -13.25 1.57
C TYR A 335 7.81 -14.42 1.04
N ALA A 336 9.11 -14.42 1.33
CA ALA A 336 10.02 -15.51 0.95
C ALA A 336 9.62 -16.83 1.61
N SER A 337 9.16 -16.79 2.87
CA SER A 337 8.73 -17.98 3.61
C SER A 337 7.51 -18.65 2.99
N TYR A 338 6.51 -17.89 2.51
CA TYR A 338 5.40 -18.49 1.73
C TYR A 338 5.82 -19.07 0.38
N ARG A 339 7.02 -18.73 -0.10
CA ARG A 339 7.66 -19.35 -1.27
C ARG A 339 8.57 -20.53 -0.89
N GLY A 340 8.53 -21.00 0.36
CA GLY A 340 9.29 -22.16 0.81
C GLY A 340 10.73 -21.87 1.24
N ALA A 341 11.14 -20.60 1.29
CA ALA A 341 12.40 -20.20 1.88
C ALA A 341 12.31 -20.19 3.42
N ILE A 342 13.45 -20.14 4.09
CA ILE A 342 13.53 -19.69 5.47
C ILE A 342 13.82 -18.20 5.45
N GLY A 343 12.79 -17.39 5.74
CA GLY A 343 12.91 -15.95 5.90
C GLY A 343 13.55 -15.57 7.23
N ILE A 344 14.49 -14.63 7.21
CA ILE A 344 15.18 -14.11 8.38
C ILE A 344 15.23 -12.60 8.30
N LEU A 345 14.60 -11.92 9.26
CA LEU A 345 14.76 -10.50 9.50
C LEU A 345 16.01 -10.26 10.36
N TYR A 346 16.82 -9.27 9.99
CA TYR A 346 17.77 -8.62 10.92
C TYR A 346 17.30 -7.22 11.23
N GLU A 347 17.37 -6.83 12.49
CA GLU A 347 17.20 -5.44 12.90
C GLU A 347 18.43 -5.06 13.71
N GLN A 348 19.19 -4.07 13.23
CA GLN A 348 20.39 -3.58 13.90
C GLN A 348 20.15 -2.17 14.42
N ALA A 349 20.76 -1.76 15.53
CA ALA A 349 20.74 -0.36 15.94
C ALA A 349 21.20 0.55 14.77
N ARG A 350 20.31 1.40 14.27
CA ARG A 350 20.63 2.32 13.17
C ARG A 350 21.53 3.43 13.70
N ILE A 351 22.69 3.61 13.06
CA ILE A 351 23.69 4.60 13.46
C ILE A 351 23.96 5.52 12.27
N ALA A 352 23.77 6.83 12.40
CA ALA A 352 24.32 7.75 11.41
C ALA A 352 25.85 7.80 11.57
N GLU A 353 26.59 8.21 10.53
CA GLU A 353 28.04 7.95 10.40
C GLU A 353 28.90 8.40 11.61
N ASP A 354 28.44 9.38 12.40
CA ASP A 354 29.16 9.95 13.55
C ASP A 354 29.11 9.12 14.83
N GLY A 355 28.30 8.04 14.86
CA GLY A 355 28.07 7.21 16.04
C GLY A 355 26.94 7.73 16.94
N VAL A 356 26.53 6.91 17.91
CA VAL A 356 25.51 7.27 18.91
C VAL A 356 26.01 6.96 20.32
N ARG A 357 25.82 7.90 21.25
CA ARG A 357 26.09 7.68 22.66
C ARG A 357 24.96 6.85 23.28
N ARG A 358 25.34 5.77 23.93
CA ARG A 358 24.47 4.82 24.61
C ARG A 358 24.27 5.19 26.08
N PRO A 359 23.21 4.71 26.77
CA PRO A 359 22.90 5.08 28.15
C PRO A 359 24.02 4.74 29.14
N GLU A 360 24.81 3.69 28.87
CA GLU A 360 26.00 3.30 29.65
C GLU A 360 27.22 4.21 29.41
N GLY A 361 27.12 5.20 28.52
CA GLY A 361 28.15 6.19 28.22
C GLY A 361 29.09 5.84 27.06
N ARG A 362 29.09 4.58 26.60
CA ARG A 362 29.83 4.13 25.40
C ARG A 362 29.24 4.76 24.14
N VAL A 363 30.10 5.03 23.15
CA VAL A 363 29.66 5.40 21.80
C VAL A 363 29.65 4.14 20.94
N LEU A 364 28.50 3.82 20.34
CA LEU A 364 28.38 2.80 19.31
C LEU A 364 28.68 3.47 17.96
N SER A 365 29.75 3.03 17.30
CA SER A 365 30.16 3.57 16.01
C SER A 365 29.36 2.98 14.85
N TYR A 366 29.32 3.69 13.72
CA TYR A 366 28.73 3.17 12.49
C TYR A 366 29.39 1.87 12.03
N THR A 367 30.71 1.75 12.19
CA THR A 367 31.44 0.54 11.80
C THR A 367 31.06 -0.67 12.66
N GLU A 368 30.86 -0.50 13.96
CA GLU A 368 30.39 -1.59 14.82
C GLU A 368 28.98 -2.05 14.40
N SER A 369 28.09 -1.11 14.04
CA SER A 369 26.76 -1.44 13.52
C SER A 369 26.82 -2.28 12.24
N VAL A 370 27.66 -1.88 11.27
CA VAL A 370 27.92 -2.67 10.05
C VAL A 370 28.54 -4.03 10.37
N GLN A 371 29.46 -4.11 11.34
CA GLN A 371 30.10 -5.35 11.75
C GLN A 371 29.07 -6.38 12.28
N HIS A 372 28.06 -5.95 13.01
CA HIS A 372 27.03 -6.85 13.54
C HIS A 372 26.23 -7.52 12.41
N HIS A 373 25.86 -6.77 11.36
CA HIS A 373 25.25 -7.37 10.17
C HIS A 373 26.16 -8.39 9.49
N VAL A 374 27.46 -8.10 9.38
CA VAL A 374 28.44 -9.04 8.79
C VAL A 374 28.53 -10.33 9.62
N ILE A 375 28.57 -10.23 10.95
CA ILE A 375 28.60 -11.40 11.85
C ILE A 375 27.35 -12.26 11.66
N GLY A 376 26.16 -11.64 11.65
CA GLY A 376 24.90 -12.34 11.41
C GLY A 376 24.88 -13.03 10.04
N ALA A 377 25.23 -12.29 8.98
CA ALA A 377 25.21 -12.80 7.62
C ALA A 377 26.16 -13.99 7.44
N LEU A 378 27.40 -13.92 7.95
CA LEU A 378 28.33 -15.06 7.91
C LEU A 378 27.83 -16.26 8.71
N ALA A 379 27.20 -16.05 9.86
CA ALA A 379 26.61 -17.13 10.64
C ALA A 379 25.53 -17.86 9.83
N ASN A 380 24.58 -17.11 9.25
CA ASN A 380 23.49 -17.71 8.48
C ASN A 380 23.96 -18.34 7.16
N LEU A 381 24.94 -17.74 6.47
CA LEU A 381 25.56 -18.37 5.29
C LEU A 381 26.26 -19.68 5.68
N THR A 382 26.92 -19.72 6.83
CA THR A 382 27.58 -20.94 7.34
C THR A 382 26.55 -22.03 7.65
N THR A 383 25.51 -21.71 8.41
CA THR A 383 24.41 -22.66 8.70
C THR A 383 23.74 -23.14 7.40
N THR A 384 23.57 -22.27 6.41
CA THR A 384 23.02 -22.66 5.10
C THR A 384 23.93 -23.66 4.38
N ALA A 385 25.24 -23.43 4.39
CA ALA A 385 26.22 -24.35 3.78
C ALA A 385 26.31 -25.69 4.54
N ASP A 386 26.22 -25.66 5.87
CA ASP A 386 26.23 -26.86 6.73
C ASP A 386 25.02 -27.76 6.46
N HIS A 387 23.86 -27.16 6.16
CA HIS A 387 22.58 -27.84 5.97
C HIS A 387 22.04 -27.78 4.53
N ARG A 388 22.93 -27.60 3.54
CA ARG A 388 22.58 -27.38 2.12
C ARG A 388 21.52 -28.35 1.58
N ALA A 389 21.79 -29.65 1.72
CA ALA A 389 20.92 -30.70 1.18
C ALA A 389 19.57 -30.77 1.93
N GLU A 390 19.57 -30.55 3.25
CA GLU A 390 18.37 -30.57 4.09
C GLU A 390 17.44 -29.39 3.78
N LEU A 391 18.00 -28.20 3.53
CA LEU A 391 17.25 -27.01 3.13
C LEU A 391 16.62 -27.15 1.74
N LEU A 392 17.36 -27.70 0.77
CA LEU A 392 16.83 -28.02 -0.56
C LEU A 392 15.71 -29.07 -0.49
N ARG A 393 15.89 -30.10 0.34
CA ARG A 393 14.85 -31.10 0.62
C ARG A 393 13.61 -30.46 1.25
N ASN A 394 13.79 -29.61 2.26
CA ASN A 394 12.69 -28.88 2.89
C ASN A 394 11.90 -28.05 1.87
N PHE A 395 12.59 -27.30 0.99
CA PHE A 395 11.95 -26.52 -0.06
C PHE A 395 11.10 -27.40 -0.99
N TYR A 396 11.63 -28.55 -1.45
CA TYR A 396 10.88 -29.49 -2.28
C TYR A 396 9.66 -30.07 -1.55
N GLU A 397 9.82 -30.45 -0.29
CA GLU A 397 8.75 -31.05 0.53
C GLU A 397 7.59 -30.08 0.78
N VAL A 398 7.89 -28.81 1.09
CA VAL A 398 6.87 -27.75 1.22
C VAL A 398 6.07 -27.61 -0.09
N ARG A 399 6.73 -27.65 -1.24
CA ARG A 399 6.05 -27.60 -2.55
C ARG A 399 5.24 -28.87 -2.82
N ARG A 400 5.71 -30.02 -2.33
CA ARG A 400 5.08 -31.33 -2.56
C ARG A 400 3.78 -31.45 -1.76
N GLU A 401 3.79 -31.03 -0.50
CA GLU A 401 2.59 -30.91 0.32
C GLU A 401 1.57 -29.96 -0.33
N ALA A 402 2.02 -28.81 -0.83
CA ALA A 402 1.16 -27.81 -1.45
C ALA A 402 0.39 -28.30 -2.68
N VAL A 403 0.95 -29.24 -3.46
CA VAL A 403 0.33 -29.82 -4.67
C VAL A 403 -0.35 -31.16 -4.44
N SER A 404 -0.26 -31.74 -3.23
CA SER A 404 -0.85 -33.03 -2.91
C SER A 404 -2.40 -32.97 -3.00
N PRO A 405 -3.07 -33.98 -3.59
CA PRO A 405 -4.52 -34.08 -3.58
C PRO A 405 -5.11 -34.28 -2.16
N GLU A 406 -4.30 -34.72 -1.21
CA GLU A 406 -4.64 -34.88 0.21
C GLU A 406 -4.06 -33.74 1.08
N GLY A 407 -3.38 -32.78 0.46
CA GLY A 407 -2.76 -31.65 1.15
C GLY A 407 -3.76 -30.59 1.63
N PRO A 408 -3.31 -29.65 2.48
CA PRO A 408 -4.17 -28.62 3.11
C PRO A 408 -4.81 -27.64 2.11
N TYR A 409 -4.39 -27.68 0.86
CA TYR A 409 -4.77 -26.77 -0.20
C TYR A 409 -5.53 -27.42 -1.35
N ALA A 410 -5.78 -28.73 -1.26
CA ALA A 410 -6.62 -29.45 -2.19
C ALA A 410 -8.10 -29.00 -2.09
N ASN A 411 -8.86 -29.22 -3.16
CA ASN A 411 -10.29 -28.93 -3.23
C ASN A 411 -10.63 -27.48 -2.85
N ARG A 412 -9.75 -26.52 -3.16
CA ARG A 412 -10.00 -25.10 -2.95
C ARG A 412 -9.62 -24.31 -4.19
N THR A 413 -10.56 -23.51 -4.69
CA THR A 413 -10.37 -22.62 -5.84
C THR A 413 -10.86 -21.23 -5.46
N PHE A 414 -10.01 -20.22 -5.60
CA PHE A 414 -10.45 -18.83 -5.53
C PHE A 414 -10.97 -18.40 -6.90
N VAL A 415 -12.14 -17.75 -6.93
CA VAL A 415 -12.84 -17.39 -8.16
C VAL A 415 -12.99 -15.88 -8.22
N LEU A 416 -12.40 -15.25 -9.24
CA LEU A 416 -12.65 -13.85 -9.56
C LEU A 416 -13.78 -13.77 -10.61
N LEU A 417 -14.90 -13.17 -10.21
CA LEU A 417 -16.09 -13.08 -11.06
C LEU A 417 -15.92 -12.04 -12.17
N PRO A 418 -16.69 -12.14 -13.28
CA PRO A 418 -16.77 -11.09 -14.30
C PRO A 418 -17.23 -9.77 -13.68
N HIS A 419 -16.68 -8.66 -14.18
CA HIS A 419 -17.00 -7.33 -13.66
C HIS A 419 -16.86 -6.28 -14.78
N PRO A 420 -17.75 -5.27 -14.87
CA PRO A 420 -17.68 -4.24 -15.91
C PRO A 420 -16.46 -3.31 -15.79
N ASN A 421 -15.88 -3.18 -14.60
CA ASN A 421 -14.62 -2.44 -14.38
C ASN A 421 -13.41 -3.29 -14.80
N THR A 422 -13.12 -3.26 -16.10
CA THR A 422 -12.06 -4.04 -16.73
C THR A 422 -10.66 -3.56 -16.33
N THR A 423 -10.45 -2.26 -16.11
CA THR A 423 -9.16 -1.69 -15.68
C THR A 423 -8.73 -2.24 -14.33
N ARG A 424 -9.64 -2.24 -13.36
CA ARG A 424 -9.42 -2.76 -12.01
C ARG A 424 -9.20 -4.27 -12.02
N ARG A 425 -10.03 -5.02 -12.76
CA ARG A 425 -9.87 -6.47 -12.95
C ARG A 425 -8.51 -6.81 -13.56
N ARG A 426 -8.12 -6.09 -14.61
CA ARG A 426 -6.82 -6.27 -15.28
C ARG A 426 -5.66 -5.99 -14.33
N ALA A 427 -5.73 -4.93 -13.53
CA ALA A 427 -4.68 -4.57 -12.58
C ALA A 427 -4.48 -5.64 -11.49
N LEU A 428 -5.57 -6.20 -10.95
CA LEU A 428 -5.47 -7.33 -10.01
C LEU A 428 -4.83 -8.56 -10.69
N LEU A 429 -5.30 -8.91 -11.89
CA LEU A 429 -4.79 -10.07 -12.62
C LEU A 429 -3.32 -9.91 -13.05
N ASP A 430 -2.85 -8.67 -13.28
CA ASP A 430 -1.43 -8.39 -13.50
C ASP A 430 -0.60 -8.71 -12.27
N VAL A 431 -1.03 -8.27 -11.07
CA VAL A 431 -0.35 -8.62 -9.81
C VAL A 431 -0.32 -10.13 -9.62
N LEU A 432 -1.46 -10.82 -9.79
CA LEU A 432 -1.54 -12.28 -9.61
C LEU A 432 -0.68 -13.04 -10.64
N GLN A 433 -0.68 -12.65 -11.91
CA GLN A 433 0.20 -13.25 -12.92
C GLN A 433 1.67 -13.02 -12.59
N TRP A 434 2.01 -11.79 -12.20
CA TRP A 434 3.38 -11.39 -11.93
C TRP A 434 3.97 -12.13 -10.71
N GLN A 435 3.14 -12.49 -9.72
CA GLN A 435 3.54 -13.37 -8.61
C GLN A 435 3.89 -14.81 -9.04
N GLY A 436 3.45 -15.21 -10.24
CA GLY A 436 3.67 -16.54 -10.81
C GLY A 436 2.50 -17.51 -10.61
N PHE A 437 1.31 -17.04 -10.23
CA PHE A 437 0.17 -17.93 -9.99
C PHE A 437 -0.40 -18.55 -11.27
N GLU A 438 -0.79 -19.81 -11.15
CA GLU A 438 -1.60 -20.50 -12.15
C GLU A 438 -3.03 -19.98 -12.11
N MET A 439 -3.51 -19.59 -13.29
CA MET A 439 -4.86 -19.05 -13.48
C MET A 439 -5.52 -19.76 -14.65
N LEU A 440 -6.81 -20.05 -14.51
CA LEU A 440 -7.64 -20.66 -15.55
C LEU A 440 -8.81 -19.74 -15.88
N GLU A 441 -9.29 -19.78 -17.11
CA GLU A 441 -10.52 -19.11 -17.54
C GLU A 441 -11.62 -20.15 -17.69
N LEU A 442 -12.77 -19.85 -17.08
CA LEU A 442 -13.98 -20.64 -17.21
C LEU A 442 -14.72 -20.23 -18.50
N ARG A 443 -14.98 -21.18 -19.40
CA ARG A 443 -15.65 -20.92 -20.71
C ARG A 443 -17.15 -21.17 -20.71
N GLN A 444 -17.65 -21.90 -19.72
CA GLN A 444 -19.06 -22.29 -19.55
C GLN A 444 -19.40 -22.23 -18.07
N ASP A 445 -20.65 -21.97 -17.74
CA ASP A 445 -21.10 -21.91 -16.35
C ASP A 445 -20.76 -23.20 -15.59
N TRP A 446 -20.33 -23.05 -14.34
CA TRP A 446 -19.91 -24.14 -13.46
C TRP A 446 -20.72 -24.13 -12.18
N THR A 447 -21.60 -25.12 -12.02
CA THR A 447 -22.37 -25.32 -10.79
C THR A 447 -21.50 -26.01 -9.74
N VAL A 448 -21.43 -25.41 -8.55
CA VAL A 448 -20.68 -25.92 -7.41
C VAL A 448 -21.62 -26.16 -6.22
N PRO A 449 -21.42 -27.24 -5.44
CA PRO A 449 -22.29 -27.52 -4.29
C PRO A 449 -22.29 -26.39 -3.27
N GLN A 450 -21.12 -25.79 -3.05
CA GLN A 450 -20.93 -24.74 -2.07
C GLN A 450 -19.85 -23.74 -2.50
N ALA A 451 -20.13 -22.46 -2.28
CA ALA A 451 -19.15 -21.38 -2.37
C ALA A 451 -19.31 -20.44 -1.17
N VAL A 452 -18.28 -19.66 -0.86
CA VAL A 452 -18.33 -18.59 0.15
C VAL A 452 -18.00 -17.27 -0.53
N ASP A 453 -18.81 -16.24 -0.30
CA ASP A 453 -18.54 -14.88 -0.78
C ASP A 453 -17.70 -14.05 0.22
N GLN A 454 -17.30 -12.85 -0.19
CA GLN A 454 -16.51 -11.93 0.66
C GLN A 454 -17.27 -11.44 1.90
N LEU A 455 -18.60 -11.53 1.92
CA LEU A 455 -19.45 -11.18 3.06
C LEU A 455 -19.53 -12.32 4.08
N GLY A 456 -18.97 -13.49 3.75
CA GLY A 456 -19.02 -14.70 4.57
C GLY A 456 -20.34 -15.46 4.44
N HIS A 457 -21.10 -15.23 3.36
CA HIS A 457 -22.27 -16.04 3.05
C HIS A 457 -21.86 -17.35 2.41
N THR A 458 -22.47 -18.43 2.89
CA THR A 458 -22.42 -19.73 2.23
C THR A 458 -23.49 -19.79 1.15
N LEU A 459 -23.06 -19.88 -0.10
CA LEU A 459 -23.91 -20.04 -1.28
C LEU A 459 -24.03 -21.53 -1.59
N THR A 460 -25.26 -22.06 -1.65
CA THR A 460 -25.53 -23.46 -1.98
C THR A 460 -25.94 -23.60 -3.45
N ASN A 461 -25.46 -24.66 -4.12
CA ASN A 461 -25.67 -24.88 -5.56
C ASN A 461 -25.36 -23.64 -6.42
N ALA A 462 -24.28 -22.93 -6.07
CA ALA A 462 -23.91 -21.68 -6.70
C ALA A 462 -23.45 -21.92 -8.15
N VAL A 463 -23.81 -21.01 -9.05
CA VAL A 463 -23.38 -21.04 -10.45
C VAL A 463 -22.26 -20.03 -10.64
N VAL A 464 -21.04 -20.52 -10.89
CA VAL A 464 -19.92 -19.68 -11.30
C VAL A 464 -20.07 -19.37 -12.79
N PRO A 465 -20.22 -18.10 -13.21
CA PRO A 465 -20.49 -17.77 -14.60
C PRO A 465 -19.27 -17.91 -15.50
N ALA A 466 -19.49 -18.22 -16.76
CA ALA A 466 -18.47 -18.14 -17.81
C ALA A 466 -17.78 -16.75 -17.83
N GLY A 467 -16.49 -16.74 -18.14
CA GLY A 467 -15.63 -15.56 -18.09
C GLY A 467 -14.98 -15.31 -16.73
N SER A 468 -15.33 -16.09 -15.69
CA SER A 468 -14.63 -16.08 -14.40
C SER A 468 -13.18 -16.55 -14.54
N ILE A 469 -12.29 -15.97 -13.72
CA ILE A 469 -10.91 -16.47 -13.58
C ILE A 469 -10.82 -17.33 -12.33
N LEU A 470 -10.35 -18.55 -12.49
CA LEU A 470 -10.16 -19.54 -11.43
C LEU A 470 -8.68 -19.57 -11.04
N LEU A 471 -8.41 -19.50 -9.74
CA LEU A 471 -7.08 -19.68 -9.15
C LEU A 471 -7.12 -20.95 -8.29
N PRO A 472 -6.79 -22.13 -8.85
CA PRO A 472 -6.72 -23.36 -8.06
C PRO A 472 -5.67 -23.20 -6.98
N ASN A 473 -6.03 -23.45 -5.72
CA ASN A 473 -5.08 -23.28 -4.63
C ASN A 473 -4.02 -24.40 -4.60
N ARG A 474 -4.35 -25.59 -5.13
CA ARG A 474 -3.43 -26.72 -5.29
C ARG A 474 -2.43 -26.50 -6.43
N GLN A 475 -1.41 -25.68 -6.15
CA GLN A 475 -0.30 -25.36 -7.05
C GLN A 475 0.97 -25.14 -6.21
N PRO A 476 2.19 -25.13 -6.80
CA PRO A 476 3.42 -25.02 -6.01
C PRO A 476 3.46 -23.80 -5.08
N LEU A 477 2.86 -22.67 -5.51
CA LEU A 477 2.76 -21.42 -4.73
C LEU A 477 1.54 -21.35 -3.78
N ALA A 478 0.92 -22.48 -3.41
CA ALA A 478 -0.33 -22.52 -2.63
C ALA A 478 -0.29 -21.71 -1.32
N HIS A 479 0.81 -21.79 -0.57
CA HIS A 479 1.00 -21.04 0.68
C HIS A 479 0.85 -19.53 0.46
N LEU A 480 1.53 -18.98 -0.56
CA LEU A 480 1.46 -17.55 -0.89
C LEU A 480 0.09 -17.17 -1.47
N LEU A 481 -0.48 -18.01 -2.34
CA LEU A 481 -1.80 -17.77 -2.93
C LEU A 481 -2.88 -17.70 -1.85
N ALA A 482 -2.88 -18.65 -0.92
CA ALA A 482 -3.77 -18.68 0.23
C ALA A 482 -3.58 -17.44 1.11
N ALA A 483 -2.33 -17.09 1.45
CA ALA A 483 -2.05 -15.91 2.26
C ALA A 483 -2.57 -14.60 1.62
N MET A 484 -2.61 -14.52 0.28
CA MET A 484 -3.05 -13.31 -0.45
C MET A 484 -4.57 -13.27 -0.72
N LEU A 485 -5.22 -14.42 -0.91
CA LEU A 485 -6.60 -14.50 -1.42
C LEU A 485 -7.61 -15.13 -0.46
N GLU A 486 -7.18 -15.78 0.62
CA GLU A 486 -8.10 -16.20 1.67
C GLU A 486 -8.79 -14.96 2.24
N PHE A 487 -10.11 -15.03 2.41
CA PHE A 487 -10.88 -13.87 2.82
C PHE A 487 -10.57 -13.46 4.26
N ASP A 488 -10.27 -14.40 5.15
CA ASP A 488 -10.21 -14.12 6.57
C ASP A 488 -9.34 -15.11 7.36
N PRO A 489 -8.00 -15.01 7.26
CA PRO A 489 -7.09 -15.83 8.06
C PRO A 489 -7.35 -15.57 9.56
N ARG A 490 -7.34 -16.64 10.36
CA ARG A 490 -7.71 -16.59 11.79
C ARG A 490 -6.51 -16.66 12.73
N TYR A 491 -6.48 -15.77 13.70
CA TYR A 491 -5.57 -15.86 14.84
C TYR A 491 -5.86 -17.08 15.70
N LYS A 492 -4.81 -17.62 16.33
CA LYS A 492 -4.94 -18.61 17.40
C LYS A 492 -5.62 -17.98 18.62
N THR A 493 -6.38 -18.79 19.37
CA THR A 493 -7.15 -18.32 20.54
C THR A 493 -6.27 -17.69 21.63
N ASN A 494 -5.08 -18.23 21.89
CA ASN A 494 -4.14 -17.67 22.85
C ASN A 494 -3.61 -16.29 22.42
N VAL A 495 -3.34 -16.10 21.13
CA VAL A 495 -2.92 -14.81 20.58
C VAL A 495 -4.01 -13.75 20.75
N LEU A 496 -5.28 -14.13 20.51
CA LEU A 496 -6.42 -13.24 20.77
C LEU A 496 -6.54 -12.87 22.26
N ALA A 497 -6.30 -13.83 23.16
CA ALA A 497 -6.34 -13.58 24.59
C ALA A 497 -5.23 -12.60 25.02
N GLU A 498 -4.01 -12.78 24.53
CA GLU A 498 -2.89 -11.88 24.80
C GLU A 498 -3.09 -10.47 24.22
N GLU A 499 -3.59 -10.37 22.99
CA GLU A 499 -3.91 -9.10 22.36
C GLU A 499 -5.01 -8.38 23.15
N ARG A 500 -6.07 -9.08 23.54
CA ARG A 500 -7.13 -8.52 24.39
C ARG A 500 -6.58 -8.06 25.74
N GLN A 501 -5.69 -8.82 26.35
CA GLN A 501 -5.05 -8.45 27.61
C GLN A 501 -4.19 -7.19 27.46
N GLU A 502 -3.42 -7.06 26.38
CA GLU A 502 -2.61 -5.86 26.12
C GLU A 502 -3.49 -4.63 25.95
N LEU A 503 -4.58 -4.72 25.19
CA LEU A 503 -5.54 -3.63 25.02
C LEU A 503 -6.16 -3.21 26.35
N LEU A 504 -6.54 -4.17 27.19
CA LEU A 504 -7.15 -3.92 28.50
C LEU A 504 -6.17 -3.31 29.52
N LEU A 505 -4.91 -3.79 29.55
CA LEU A 505 -3.93 -3.37 30.56
C LEU A 505 -3.12 -2.14 30.13
N LYS A 506 -2.84 -1.98 28.83
CA LYS A 506 -1.93 -0.95 28.31
C LYS A 506 -2.58 -0.01 27.30
N GLY A 507 -3.82 -0.25 26.89
CA GLY A 507 -4.56 0.61 25.96
C GLY A 507 -3.97 0.63 24.55
N ARG A 508 -3.14 -0.34 24.18
CA ARG A 508 -2.49 -0.41 22.87
C ARG A 508 -2.39 -1.85 22.39
N SER A 509 -2.48 -2.02 21.07
CA SER A 509 -2.34 -3.31 20.40
C SER A 509 -0.88 -3.76 20.37
N LYS A 510 -0.62 -5.07 20.45
CA LYS A 510 0.70 -5.66 20.12
C LYS A 510 0.86 -5.88 18.62
N ILE A 511 -0.21 -5.80 17.84
CA ILE A 511 -0.16 -6.06 16.41
C ILE A 511 0.58 -4.89 15.74
N TYR A 512 1.62 -5.24 15.00
CA TYR A 512 2.54 -4.27 14.43
C TYR A 512 2.02 -3.61 13.14
N ASP A 513 1.27 -4.35 12.32
CA ASP A 513 0.72 -3.87 11.05
C ASP A 513 -0.78 -4.22 10.88
N THR A 514 -1.32 -4.07 9.68
CA THR A 514 -2.71 -4.37 9.34
C THR A 514 -3.06 -5.83 9.59
N THR A 515 -4.23 -6.08 10.17
CA THR A 515 -4.75 -7.43 10.36
C THR A 515 -5.45 -8.01 9.12
N ALA A 516 -5.66 -7.20 8.07
CA ALA A 516 -6.31 -7.62 6.82
C ALA A 516 -5.64 -7.07 5.56
N TRP A 517 -5.64 -7.85 4.47
CA TRP A 517 -4.95 -7.50 3.20
C TRP A 517 -5.43 -8.26 1.94
N ASN A 518 -6.63 -8.85 1.96
CA ASN A 518 -7.14 -9.59 0.81
C ASN A 518 -7.14 -8.76 -0.49
N LEU A 519 -6.49 -9.25 -1.55
CA LEU A 519 -6.34 -8.48 -2.78
C LEU A 519 -7.67 -8.22 -3.50
N THR A 520 -8.59 -9.19 -3.52
CA THR A 520 -9.90 -8.98 -4.16
C THR A 520 -10.70 -7.88 -3.45
N MET A 521 -10.54 -7.76 -2.13
CA MET A 521 -11.15 -6.69 -1.34
C MET A 521 -10.46 -5.34 -1.57
N PHE A 522 -9.12 -5.26 -1.60
CA PHE A 522 -8.44 -4.00 -1.96
C PHE A 522 -8.91 -3.45 -3.31
N TYR A 523 -9.10 -4.35 -4.27
CA TYR A 523 -9.57 -3.95 -5.59
C TYR A 523 -11.08 -3.72 -5.62
N GLY A 524 -11.86 -4.22 -4.67
CA GLY A 524 -13.33 -4.13 -4.70
C GLY A 524 -13.87 -4.87 -5.91
N LEU A 525 -13.40 -6.10 -6.11
CA LEU A 525 -13.90 -7.00 -7.15
C LEU A 525 -14.57 -8.20 -6.49
N PRO A 526 -15.75 -8.60 -6.98
CA PRO A 526 -16.46 -9.74 -6.43
C PRO A 526 -15.67 -11.03 -6.64
N ALA A 527 -15.49 -11.77 -5.55
CA ALA A 527 -14.78 -13.03 -5.56
C ALA A 527 -15.44 -14.04 -4.64
N TRP A 528 -15.27 -15.33 -4.95
CA TRP A 528 -15.72 -16.45 -4.15
C TRP A 528 -14.57 -17.40 -3.79
N THR A 529 -14.69 -18.08 -2.66
CA THR A 529 -13.92 -19.29 -2.37
C THR A 529 -14.82 -20.50 -2.63
N VAL A 530 -14.39 -21.38 -3.54
CA VAL A 530 -15.10 -22.62 -3.90
C VAL A 530 -14.34 -23.81 -3.31
N LEU A 531 -15.06 -24.70 -2.63
CA LEU A 531 -14.50 -25.93 -2.05
C LEU A 531 -14.51 -27.09 -3.06
N ALA A 532 -13.91 -26.87 -4.22
CA ALA A 532 -13.77 -27.86 -5.28
C ALA A 532 -12.56 -27.53 -6.17
N GLU A 533 -12.00 -28.55 -6.81
CA GLU A 533 -11.05 -28.38 -7.91
C GLU A 533 -11.75 -27.77 -9.15
N PRO A 534 -11.04 -27.01 -9.99
CA PRO A 534 -11.61 -26.47 -11.23
C PRO A 534 -12.14 -27.56 -12.17
N PRO A 535 -13.17 -27.26 -12.99
CA PRO A 535 -13.68 -28.22 -13.95
C PRO A 535 -12.67 -28.49 -15.08
N GLN A 536 -12.67 -29.70 -15.63
CA GLN A 536 -11.70 -30.14 -16.65
C GLN A 536 -11.70 -29.29 -17.93
N ASN A 537 -12.80 -28.60 -18.24
CA ASN A 537 -12.94 -27.74 -19.41
C ASN A 537 -12.36 -26.31 -19.20
N ALA A 538 -11.94 -25.96 -17.97
CA ALA A 538 -11.25 -24.70 -17.70
C ALA A 538 -9.91 -24.65 -18.47
N ARG A 539 -9.55 -23.49 -19.00
CA ARG A 539 -8.36 -23.34 -19.85
C ARG A 539 -7.30 -22.46 -19.19
N PRO A 540 -6.00 -22.76 -19.33
CA PRO A 540 -4.95 -21.86 -18.86
C PRO A 540 -5.16 -20.44 -19.35
N TRP A 541 -5.05 -19.49 -18.43
CA TRP A 541 -5.24 -18.08 -18.69
C TRP A 541 -3.94 -17.30 -18.48
N ARG A 542 -3.73 -16.31 -19.34
CA ARG A 542 -2.66 -15.34 -19.25
C ARG A 542 -3.24 -13.96 -19.52
N LEU A 543 -2.69 -12.97 -18.84
CA LEU A 543 -3.04 -11.57 -19.03
C LEU A 543 -2.76 -11.19 -20.50
N PRO A 544 -3.80 -10.86 -21.30
CA PRO A 544 -3.59 -10.43 -22.67
C PRO A 544 -2.88 -9.08 -22.69
N HIS A 545 -2.31 -8.68 -23.83
CA HIS A 545 -1.84 -7.30 -24.00
C HIS A 545 -2.98 -6.31 -23.75
N PRO A 546 -2.71 -5.14 -23.14
CA PRO A 546 -3.77 -4.16 -22.90
C PRO A 546 -4.34 -3.71 -24.25
N PRO A 547 -5.66 -3.81 -24.48
CA PRO A 547 -6.24 -3.30 -25.71
C PRO A 547 -6.09 -1.78 -25.74
N ALA A 548 -5.67 -1.24 -26.89
CA ALA A 548 -5.70 0.20 -27.11
C ALA A 548 -7.15 0.63 -27.33
N GLY A 549 -7.66 1.52 -26.47
CA GLY A 549 -8.99 2.09 -26.64
C GLY A 549 -9.07 2.86 -27.96
N ARG A 550 -10.25 2.82 -28.58
CA ARG A 550 -10.49 3.36 -29.91
C ARG A 550 -11.64 4.35 -29.90
N LEU A 551 -11.53 5.32 -30.79
CA LEU A 551 -12.65 6.16 -31.16
C LEU A 551 -13.59 5.35 -32.06
N ARG A 552 -14.76 5.00 -31.54
CA ARG A 552 -15.82 4.29 -32.28
C ARG A 552 -16.73 5.32 -32.93
N ASN A 553 -16.30 5.87 -34.06
CA ASN A 553 -17.01 6.96 -34.75
C ASN A 553 -18.09 6.44 -35.71
N ARG A 554 -19.20 7.18 -35.82
CA ARG A 554 -20.24 7.03 -36.84
C ARG A 554 -20.66 8.42 -37.32
N GLY A 555 -20.35 8.76 -38.57
CA GLY A 555 -20.83 9.98 -39.22
C GLY A 555 -20.46 11.28 -38.50
N ARG A 556 -21.45 12.14 -38.26
CA ARG A 556 -21.34 13.41 -37.54
C ARG A 556 -21.95 13.26 -36.13
N PRO A 557 -21.16 12.92 -35.11
CA PRO A 557 -21.69 12.71 -33.77
C PRO A 557 -22.08 13.99 -33.07
N VAL A 558 -23.13 13.92 -32.25
CA VAL A 558 -23.54 14.99 -31.33
C VAL A 558 -22.74 14.95 -30.02
N ALA A 559 -22.22 13.77 -29.64
CA ALA A 559 -21.35 13.58 -28.49
C ALA A 559 -20.51 12.30 -28.59
N TRP A 560 -19.52 12.17 -27.72
CA TRP A 560 -18.81 10.92 -27.44
C TRP A 560 -18.92 10.54 -25.97
N VAL A 561 -18.95 9.23 -25.68
CA VAL A 561 -19.10 8.72 -24.31
C VAL A 561 -17.99 7.72 -23.97
N PHE A 562 -17.39 7.90 -22.80
CA PHE A 562 -16.58 6.90 -22.12
C PHE A 562 -17.42 6.26 -21.00
N ASN A 563 -17.45 4.93 -20.96
CA ASN A 563 -18.30 4.18 -20.03
C ASN A 563 -17.86 4.36 -18.57
N GLY A 564 -18.77 4.87 -17.73
CA GLY A 564 -18.54 5.22 -16.34
C GLY A 564 -18.36 4.07 -15.37
N ALA A 565 -18.68 2.83 -15.76
CA ALA A 565 -18.46 1.64 -14.93
C ALA A 565 -16.98 1.31 -14.73
N ASP A 566 -16.11 1.79 -15.62
CA ASP A 566 -14.67 1.53 -15.56
C ASP A 566 -13.92 2.70 -14.89
N ASP A 567 -12.94 2.39 -14.05
CA ASP A 567 -12.13 3.41 -13.36
C ASP A 567 -11.43 4.37 -14.33
N ALA A 568 -11.07 3.89 -15.52
CA ALA A 568 -10.41 4.67 -16.57
C ALA A 568 -11.26 5.83 -17.11
N SER A 569 -12.58 5.83 -16.90
CA SER A 569 -13.45 6.96 -17.25
C SER A 569 -13.06 8.26 -16.53
N VAL A 570 -12.68 8.18 -15.25
CA VAL A 570 -12.24 9.34 -14.48
C VAL A 570 -10.90 9.87 -15.00
N THR A 571 -9.97 8.97 -15.34
CA THR A 571 -8.72 9.34 -16.02
C THR A 571 -9.01 10.00 -17.37
N ALA A 572 -9.94 9.46 -18.16
CA ALA A 572 -10.33 10.06 -19.45
C ALA A 572 -10.85 11.49 -19.27
N ALA A 573 -11.74 11.73 -18.29
CA ALA A 573 -12.23 13.06 -17.97
C ALA A 573 -11.08 14.01 -17.58
N ALA A 574 -10.21 13.60 -16.66
CA ALA A 574 -9.09 14.40 -16.20
C ALA A 574 -8.14 14.78 -17.35
N ARG A 575 -7.75 13.80 -18.19
CA ARG A 575 -6.85 14.01 -19.33
C ARG A 575 -7.46 14.88 -20.42
N LEU A 576 -8.75 14.75 -20.69
CA LEU A 576 -9.46 15.60 -21.65
C LEU A 576 -9.53 17.04 -21.18
N MET A 577 -9.91 17.28 -19.92
CA MET A 577 -9.93 18.63 -19.33
C MET A 577 -8.53 19.25 -19.30
N GLU A 578 -7.49 18.46 -19.02
CA GLU A 578 -6.09 18.90 -19.05
C GLU A 578 -5.65 19.39 -20.43
N ARG A 579 -6.25 18.83 -21.49
CA ARG A 579 -6.07 19.23 -22.89
C ARG A 579 -7.05 20.32 -23.36
N GLY A 580 -7.82 20.92 -22.45
CA GLY A 580 -8.79 21.97 -22.77
C GLY A 580 -10.04 21.47 -23.49
N VAL A 581 -10.40 20.19 -23.36
CA VAL A 581 -11.69 19.67 -23.84
C VAL A 581 -12.74 19.87 -22.74
N GLN A 582 -13.91 20.37 -23.11
CA GLN A 582 -15.07 20.49 -22.23
C GLN A 582 -15.74 19.12 -22.11
N VAL A 583 -15.97 18.71 -20.86
CA VAL A 583 -16.45 17.38 -20.50
C VAL A 583 -17.66 17.51 -19.58
N ARG A 584 -18.61 16.59 -19.73
CA ARG A 584 -19.79 16.43 -18.87
C ARG A 584 -19.76 15.08 -18.17
N LEU A 585 -20.36 15.02 -16.98
CA LEU A 585 -20.61 13.80 -16.22
C LEU A 585 -22.10 13.50 -16.24
N ALA A 586 -22.47 12.26 -16.58
CA ALA A 586 -23.85 11.79 -16.45
C ALA A 586 -24.13 11.39 -15.00
N ASP A 587 -25.12 12.00 -14.35
CA ASP A 587 -25.52 11.67 -12.97
C ASP A 587 -26.61 10.58 -12.88
N LYS A 588 -27.18 10.19 -14.02
CA LYS A 588 -28.12 9.06 -14.18
C LYS A 588 -27.67 8.12 -15.31
N PRO A 589 -28.08 6.84 -15.29
CA PRO A 589 -27.99 5.98 -16.46
C PRO A 589 -28.79 6.57 -17.63
N PHE A 590 -28.32 6.35 -18.86
CA PHE A 590 -29.00 6.81 -20.07
C PHE A 590 -28.80 5.81 -21.22
N THR A 591 -29.74 5.82 -22.18
CA THR A 591 -29.68 4.99 -23.38
C THR A 591 -29.79 5.87 -24.61
N LEU A 592 -28.80 5.81 -25.49
CA LEU A 592 -28.74 6.55 -26.76
C LEU A 592 -28.17 5.65 -27.85
N ASP A 593 -28.71 5.73 -29.07
CA ASP A 593 -28.38 4.82 -30.19
C ASP A 593 -28.45 3.32 -29.81
N GLY A 594 -29.42 2.93 -28.97
CA GLY A 594 -29.57 1.55 -28.49
C GLY A 594 -28.45 1.07 -27.56
N LYS A 595 -27.62 1.98 -27.02
CA LYS A 595 -26.56 1.68 -26.06
C LYS A 595 -26.84 2.31 -24.71
N THR A 596 -26.80 1.49 -23.67
CA THR A 596 -26.96 1.95 -22.29
C THR A 596 -25.61 2.25 -21.65
N PHE A 597 -25.53 3.40 -20.99
CA PHE A 597 -24.37 3.83 -20.23
C PHE A 597 -24.75 4.07 -18.77
N PRO A 598 -23.93 3.63 -17.82
CA PRO A 598 -24.21 3.83 -16.40
C PRO A 598 -23.96 5.29 -16.00
N ARG A 599 -24.55 5.68 -14.88
CA ARG A 599 -24.16 6.88 -14.12
C ARG A 599 -22.64 6.92 -13.89
N GLY A 600 -22.06 8.11 -14.01
CA GLY A 600 -20.62 8.33 -14.00
C GLY A 600 -19.97 8.26 -15.37
N SER A 601 -20.74 8.01 -16.43
CA SER A 601 -20.21 8.05 -17.79
C SER A 601 -19.82 9.47 -18.18
N VAL A 602 -18.69 9.57 -18.87
CA VAL A 602 -18.05 10.83 -19.22
C VAL A 602 -18.43 11.17 -20.65
N VAL A 603 -19.10 12.30 -20.84
CA VAL A 603 -19.69 12.73 -22.10
C VAL A 603 -18.95 13.94 -22.63
N VAL A 604 -18.56 13.89 -23.91
CA VAL A 604 -17.93 14.99 -24.62
C VAL A 604 -18.88 15.46 -25.71
N ALA A 605 -19.65 16.51 -25.43
CA ALA A 605 -20.59 17.05 -26.40
C ALA A 605 -19.86 17.84 -27.48
N THR A 606 -20.26 17.65 -28.74
CA THR A 606 -19.75 18.38 -29.91
C THR A 606 -20.00 19.89 -29.75
N LEU A 607 -21.17 20.27 -29.22
CA LEU A 607 -21.56 21.66 -29.02
C LEU A 607 -20.66 22.41 -28.03
N ASP A 608 -20.32 21.79 -26.89
CA ASP A 608 -19.45 22.39 -25.88
C ASP A 608 -18.01 22.62 -26.38
N ASN A 609 -17.63 21.93 -27.46
CA ASN A 609 -16.29 21.90 -28.04
C ASN A 609 -16.25 22.44 -29.48
N ARG A 610 -17.22 23.28 -29.87
CA ARG A 610 -17.38 23.80 -31.23
C ARG A 610 -16.15 24.52 -31.80
N ASP A 611 -15.35 25.14 -30.93
CA ASP A 611 -14.14 25.86 -31.32
C ASP A 611 -12.96 24.91 -31.62
N ARG A 612 -13.13 23.60 -31.37
CA ARG A 612 -12.07 22.57 -31.46
C ARG A 612 -12.45 21.35 -32.29
N LEU A 613 -13.51 21.44 -33.10
CA LEU A 613 -14.05 20.29 -33.85
C LEU A 613 -13.03 19.58 -34.75
N LYS A 614 -12.06 20.32 -35.29
CA LYS A 614 -10.99 19.75 -36.13
C LYS A 614 -10.02 18.87 -35.33
N GLU A 615 -9.73 19.23 -34.08
CA GLU A 615 -8.77 18.54 -33.22
C GLU A 615 -9.43 17.45 -32.36
N LEU A 616 -10.72 17.61 -32.05
CA LEU A 616 -11.43 16.81 -31.06
C LEU A 616 -11.32 15.28 -31.31
N PRO A 617 -11.50 14.75 -32.53
CA PRO A 617 -11.32 13.31 -32.78
C PRO A 617 -9.91 12.81 -32.43
N LYS A 618 -8.87 13.60 -32.72
CA LYS A 618 -7.48 13.24 -32.40
C LYS A 618 -7.25 13.21 -30.88
N LEU A 619 -7.81 14.17 -30.15
CA LEU A 619 -7.72 14.22 -28.68
C LEU A 619 -8.45 13.05 -28.04
N LEU A 620 -9.66 12.73 -28.52
CA LEU A 620 -10.44 11.59 -28.05
C LEU A 620 -9.72 10.26 -28.33
N GLN A 621 -9.20 10.07 -29.54
CA GLN A 621 -8.43 8.87 -29.89
C GLN A 621 -7.15 8.75 -29.07
N THR A 622 -6.46 9.87 -28.79
CA THR A 622 -5.28 9.87 -27.91
C THR A 622 -5.67 9.46 -26.49
N THR A 623 -6.72 10.05 -25.92
CA THR A 623 -7.23 9.68 -24.60
C THR A 623 -7.68 8.21 -24.55
N ALA A 624 -8.40 7.73 -25.56
CA ALA A 624 -8.84 6.35 -25.64
C ALA A 624 -7.65 5.37 -25.67
N ALA A 625 -6.62 5.68 -26.47
CA ALA A 625 -5.41 4.88 -26.53
C ALA A 625 -4.62 4.88 -25.20
N GLU A 626 -4.50 6.03 -24.54
CA GLU A 626 -3.81 6.15 -23.23
C GLU A 626 -4.54 5.42 -22.10
N THR A 627 -5.87 5.46 -22.11
CA THR A 627 -6.71 4.89 -21.03
C THR A 627 -7.10 3.44 -21.27
N GLY A 628 -6.99 2.96 -22.50
CA GLY A 628 -7.51 1.65 -22.91
C GLY A 628 -9.04 1.60 -23.06
N LEU A 629 -9.74 2.72 -22.84
CA LEU A 629 -11.20 2.80 -22.86
C LEU A 629 -11.71 3.35 -24.20
N ASP A 630 -12.66 2.67 -24.82
CA ASP A 630 -13.28 3.12 -26.07
C ASP A 630 -14.10 4.41 -25.85
N ALA A 631 -14.06 5.30 -26.85
CA ALA A 631 -14.90 6.49 -26.92
C ALA A 631 -16.01 6.25 -27.96
N PHE A 632 -17.25 6.12 -27.50
CA PHE A 632 -18.39 5.81 -28.37
C PHE A 632 -19.06 7.07 -28.90
N ALA A 633 -19.09 7.24 -30.21
CA ALA A 633 -19.87 8.29 -30.86
C ALA A 633 -21.38 8.04 -30.69
N LEU A 634 -22.11 9.11 -30.39
CA LEU A 634 -23.57 9.18 -30.36
C LEU A 634 -24.08 10.06 -31.50
N SER A 635 -25.08 9.58 -32.22
CA SER A 635 -25.68 10.25 -33.37
C SER A 635 -26.90 11.11 -33.00
N THR A 636 -27.55 10.80 -31.88
CA THR A 636 -28.70 11.52 -31.34
C THR A 636 -28.47 11.96 -29.89
N GLY A 637 -29.12 13.06 -29.51
CA GLY A 637 -29.24 13.49 -28.12
C GLY A 637 -30.58 13.15 -27.47
N PHE A 638 -31.46 12.48 -28.21
CA PHE A 638 -32.80 12.09 -27.79
C PHE A 638 -32.78 10.72 -27.11
N GLY A 639 -33.11 10.69 -25.82
CA GLY A 639 -33.26 9.48 -25.00
C GLY A 639 -34.59 8.76 -25.27
N GLU A 640 -34.63 7.46 -24.96
CA GLU A 640 -35.86 6.69 -25.04
C GLU A 640 -36.75 6.91 -23.81
N GLY A 641 -38.04 7.23 -24.03
CA GLY A 641 -39.01 7.40 -22.94
C GLY A 641 -38.62 8.53 -21.99
N ASP A 642 -38.59 8.23 -20.68
CA ASP A 642 -38.22 9.18 -19.62
C ASP A 642 -36.70 9.18 -19.30
N LEU A 643 -35.87 8.52 -20.13
CA LEU A 643 -34.43 8.53 -19.94
C LEU A 643 -33.82 9.89 -20.30
N PRO A 644 -32.68 10.29 -19.67
CA PRO A 644 -32.11 11.62 -19.88
C PRO A 644 -31.68 11.92 -21.33
N ASP A 645 -32.18 13.03 -21.87
CA ASP A 645 -31.67 13.64 -23.11
C ASP A 645 -30.31 14.33 -22.86
N LEU A 646 -29.42 14.36 -23.86
CA LEU A 646 -28.09 14.99 -23.75
C LEU A 646 -28.13 16.48 -23.34
N GLY A 647 -29.24 17.16 -23.62
CA GLY A 647 -29.45 18.56 -23.25
C GLY A 647 -29.96 18.79 -21.82
N SER A 648 -30.33 17.72 -21.10
CA SER A 648 -30.91 17.80 -19.75
C SER A 648 -29.87 18.16 -18.67
N GLU A 649 -30.37 18.49 -17.49
CA GLU A 649 -29.54 18.81 -16.31
C GLU A 649 -28.70 17.62 -15.80
N HIS A 650 -29.05 16.40 -16.21
CA HIS A 650 -28.37 15.16 -15.84
C HIS A 650 -26.96 15.01 -16.46
N PHE A 651 -26.61 15.88 -17.42
CA PHE A 651 -25.28 15.95 -18.03
C PHE A 651 -24.54 17.20 -17.56
N ARG A 652 -23.97 17.12 -16.35
CA ARG A 652 -23.32 18.25 -15.68
C ARG A 652 -21.94 18.52 -16.27
N ARG A 653 -21.69 19.75 -16.72
CA ARG A 653 -20.33 20.17 -17.16
C ARG A 653 -19.36 20.19 -15.98
N LEU A 654 -18.20 19.59 -16.19
CA LEU A 654 -17.10 19.54 -15.22
C LEU A 654 -16.21 20.78 -15.34
N GLU A 655 -15.47 21.06 -14.26
CA GLU A 655 -14.44 22.11 -14.20
C GLU A 655 -13.08 21.43 -14.05
N ARG A 656 -12.08 21.92 -14.78
CA ARG A 656 -10.72 21.36 -14.72
C ARG A 656 -10.13 21.51 -13.32
N PRO A 657 -9.62 20.43 -12.70
CA PRO A 657 -8.99 20.53 -11.38
C PRO A 657 -7.65 21.28 -11.45
N ARG A 658 -7.45 22.22 -10.53
CA ARG A 658 -6.20 22.92 -10.22
C ARG A 658 -5.84 22.59 -8.78
N ILE A 659 -4.94 21.63 -8.62
CA ILE A 659 -4.76 20.86 -7.40
C ILE A 659 -3.59 21.38 -6.59
N ALA A 660 -3.82 21.64 -5.30
CA ALA A 660 -2.79 21.71 -4.28
C ALA A 660 -2.89 20.50 -3.34
N LEU A 661 -1.78 19.79 -3.18
CA LEU A 661 -1.61 18.70 -2.22
C LEU A 661 -0.71 19.20 -1.09
N VAL A 662 -1.24 19.24 0.13
CA VAL A 662 -0.49 19.76 1.30
C VAL A 662 0.40 18.67 1.87
N GLY A 663 1.70 18.97 2.00
CA GLY A 663 2.69 18.13 2.67
C GLY A 663 3.31 18.86 3.87
N ARG A 664 4.29 18.21 4.54
CA ARG A 664 4.91 18.70 5.80
C ARG A 664 3.88 18.94 6.91
N GLU A 665 4.06 19.90 7.82
CA GLU A 665 3.12 20.25 8.91
C GLU A 665 2.37 19.06 9.58
N GLU A 666 3.10 18.06 10.04
CA GLU A 666 2.52 16.85 10.66
C GLU A 666 1.56 16.04 9.74
N THR A 667 1.76 16.10 8.42
CA THR A 667 1.09 15.23 7.45
C THR A 667 1.81 13.89 7.31
N SER A 668 1.02 12.83 7.15
CA SER A 668 1.50 11.47 6.90
C SER A 668 2.23 11.41 5.56
N PRO A 669 3.53 11.07 5.52
CA PRO A 669 4.25 10.90 4.26
C PRO A 669 3.66 9.77 3.42
N TYR A 670 3.09 8.74 4.05
CA TYR A 670 2.49 7.60 3.35
C TYR A 670 1.19 7.96 2.62
N ASP A 671 0.30 8.74 3.25
CA ASP A 671 -0.96 9.15 2.60
C ASP A 671 -0.69 10.22 1.54
N PHE A 672 0.19 11.20 1.84
CA PHE A 672 0.68 12.15 0.85
C PHE A 672 1.26 11.43 -0.37
N GLY A 673 2.16 10.47 -0.13
CA GLY A 673 2.82 9.68 -1.16
C GLY A 673 1.85 8.88 -2.02
N ALA A 674 0.85 8.24 -1.40
CA ALA A 674 -0.18 7.49 -2.12
C ALA A 674 -1.05 8.37 -3.03
N ILE A 675 -1.43 9.57 -2.55
CA ILE A 675 -2.20 10.54 -3.35
C ILE A 675 -1.33 11.09 -4.48
N TRP A 676 -0.08 11.46 -4.20
CA TRP A 676 0.86 11.93 -5.21
C TRP A 676 1.07 10.87 -6.31
N HIS A 677 1.37 9.63 -5.94
CA HIS A 677 1.50 8.52 -6.89
C HIS A 677 0.24 8.33 -7.74
N LEU A 678 -0.95 8.47 -7.14
CA LEU A 678 -2.24 8.40 -7.86
C LEU A 678 -2.39 9.55 -8.88
N LEU A 679 -2.05 10.78 -8.51
CA LEU A 679 -2.08 11.94 -9.41
C LEU A 679 -1.11 11.77 -10.59
N ASP A 680 0.09 11.25 -10.33
CA ASP A 680 1.13 11.08 -11.35
C ASP A 680 0.91 9.87 -12.26
N THR A 681 0.55 8.72 -11.69
CA THR A 681 0.53 7.46 -12.46
C THR A 681 -0.84 7.13 -13.05
N ARG A 682 -1.93 7.46 -12.33
CA ARG A 682 -3.30 7.11 -12.72
C ARG A 682 -3.99 8.23 -13.48
N LEU A 683 -3.90 9.47 -12.97
CA LEU A 683 -4.52 10.62 -13.63
C LEU A 683 -3.58 11.30 -14.63
N ARG A 684 -2.28 11.33 -14.36
CA ARG A 684 -1.25 12.03 -15.16
C ARG A 684 -1.64 13.50 -15.40
N ILE A 685 -1.97 14.23 -14.34
CA ILE A 685 -2.36 15.66 -14.43
C ILE A 685 -1.48 16.54 -13.54
N ARG A 686 -1.37 17.81 -13.92
CA ARG A 686 -0.59 18.81 -13.17
C ARG A 686 -1.19 19.04 -11.78
N HIS A 687 -0.31 19.15 -10.79
CA HIS A 687 -0.65 19.47 -9.40
C HIS A 687 0.55 20.16 -8.73
N SER A 688 0.30 20.83 -7.61
CA SER A 688 1.33 21.52 -6.82
C SER A 688 1.41 20.91 -5.42
N HIS A 689 2.63 20.69 -4.93
CA HIS A 689 2.88 20.32 -3.54
C HIS A 689 3.11 21.59 -2.73
N LEU A 690 2.41 21.74 -1.62
CA LEU A 690 2.54 22.91 -0.75
C LEU A 690 3.13 22.49 0.59
N ASP A 691 4.15 23.23 1.03
CA ASP A 691 4.62 23.24 2.41
C ASP A 691 3.74 24.20 3.20
N GLY A 692 2.70 23.65 3.81
CA GLY A 692 1.68 24.42 4.50
C GLY A 692 0.80 25.31 3.63
N LEU A 693 -0.19 25.94 4.25
CA LEU A 693 -1.13 26.87 3.59
C LEU A 693 -0.93 28.34 3.99
N ALA A 694 -0.23 28.60 5.08
CA ALA A 694 -0.01 29.95 5.58
C ALA A 694 0.78 30.81 4.57
N GLY A 695 0.31 32.04 4.33
CA GLY A 695 0.97 33.00 3.43
C GLY A 695 0.95 32.65 1.94
N ARG A 696 0.16 31.65 1.50
CA ARG A 696 0.05 31.22 0.10
C ARG A 696 -1.16 31.83 -0.61
N ASP A 697 -1.01 32.12 -1.91
CA ASP A 697 -2.14 32.54 -2.76
C ASP A 697 -3.00 31.34 -3.18
N LEU A 698 -4.05 31.08 -2.41
CA LEU A 698 -4.96 29.95 -2.62
C LEU A 698 -5.82 30.09 -3.90
N ARG A 699 -5.93 31.30 -4.49
CA ARG A 699 -6.76 31.55 -5.69
C ARG A 699 -6.26 30.80 -6.93
N ARG A 700 -5.00 30.37 -6.93
CA ARG A 700 -4.39 29.54 -7.98
C ARG A 700 -5.04 28.15 -8.07
N TYR A 701 -5.69 27.70 -7.01
CA TYR A 701 -6.26 26.38 -6.87
C TYR A 701 -7.79 26.45 -6.77
N ASN A 702 -8.47 25.43 -7.30
CA ASN A 702 -9.90 25.19 -7.04
C ASN A 702 -10.12 23.90 -6.23
N LEU A 703 -9.04 23.16 -5.95
CA LEU A 703 -9.02 21.94 -5.16
C LEU A 703 -7.78 21.94 -4.24
N ILE A 704 -8.01 21.77 -2.94
CA ILE A 704 -6.97 21.56 -1.93
C ILE A 704 -7.22 20.22 -1.26
N ILE A 705 -6.17 19.40 -1.16
CA ILE A 705 -6.20 18.09 -0.51
C ILE A 705 -5.31 18.13 0.73
N LEU A 706 -5.91 17.80 1.87
CA LEU A 706 -5.25 17.60 3.16
C LEU A 706 -5.14 16.08 3.42
N PRO A 707 -3.95 15.48 3.24
CA PRO A 707 -3.70 14.08 3.61
C PRO A 707 -3.92 13.84 5.10
N ASP A 708 -3.95 12.58 5.53
CA ASP A 708 -3.97 12.21 6.96
C ASP A 708 -2.87 12.95 7.74
N GLY A 709 -3.20 13.58 8.87
CA GLY A 709 -2.28 14.42 9.62
C GLY A 709 -2.96 15.44 10.51
N ARG A 710 -2.22 16.48 10.92
CA ARG A 710 -2.75 17.63 11.68
C ARG A 710 -2.28 18.98 11.11
N PRO A 711 -2.44 19.22 9.80
CA PRO A 711 -1.96 20.44 9.16
C PRO A 711 -2.60 21.69 9.76
N GLU A 712 -1.90 22.81 9.72
CA GLU A 712 -2.44 24.10 10.14
C GLU A 712 -3.51 24.58 9.16
N LEU A 713 -4.60 25.13 9.70
CA LEU A 713 -5.74 25.61 8.91
C LEU A 713 -5.86 27.13 9.06
N PRO A 714 -5.25 27.93 8.16
CA PRO A 714 -5.36 29.38 8.23
C PRO A 714 -6.78 29.85 7.87
N ASP A 715 -7.22 30.99 8.42
CA ASP A 715 -8.55 31.57 8.15
C ASP A 715 -8.80 31.81 6.64
N THR A 716 -7.74 32.12 5.90
CA THR A 716 -7.80 32.31 4.43
C THR A 716 -8.30 31.07 3.69
N LEU A 717 -8.06 29.87 4.23
CA LEU A 717 -8.58 28.63 3.65
C LEU A 717 -10.11 28.58 3.78
N LYS A 718 -10.66 29.04 4.90
CA LYS A 718 -12.12 29.01 5.14
C LYS A 718 -12.84 29.92 4.17
N ASP A 719 -12.31 31.11 3.95
CA ASP A 719 -12.86 32.05 2.99
C ASP A 719 -12.67 31.57 1.54
N TRP A 720 -11.55 30.91 1.23
CA TRP A 720 -11.35 30.25 -0.06
C TRP A 720 -12.41 29.18 -0.35
N VAL A 721 -12.76 28.32 0.63
CA VAL A 721 -13.85 27.36 0.46
C VAL A 721 -15.18 28.08 0.25
N ARG A 722 -15.51 29.10 1.07
CA ARG A 722 -16.76 29.88 0.91
C ARG A 722 -16.92 30.49 -0.48
N GLN A 723 -15.81 30.86 -1.12
CA GLN A 723 -15.81 31.48 -2.44
C GLN A 723 -15.91 30.49 -3.60
N GLY A 724 -15.85 29.17 -3.35
CA GLY A 724 -15.96 28.16 -4.41
C GLY A 724 -14.93 27.05 -4.36
N GLY A 725 -14.00 27.07 -3.42
CA GLY A 725 -13.00 26.01 -3.28
C GLY A 725 -13.60 24.64 -2.91
N THR A 726 -13.01 23.57 -3.44
CA THR A 726 -13.25 22.20 -2.97
C THR A 726 -12.15 21.78 -2.02
N LEU A 727 -12.47 21.57 -0.74
CA LEU A 727 -11.54 21.05 0.25
C LEU A 727 -11.77 19.55 0.47
N ILE A 728 -10.72 18.75 0.29
CA ILE A 728 -10.71 17.32 0.65
C ILE A 728 -9.83 17.16 1.89
N ALA A 729 -10.35 16.53 2.95
CA ALA A 729 -9.56 16.19 4.13
C ALA A 729 -9.71 14.70 4.49
N ILE A 730 -8.60 14.08 4.88
CA ILE A 730 -8.49 12.64 5.07
C ILE A 730 -8.04 12.33 6.50
N GLY A 731 -8.62 11.30 7.11
CA GLY A 731 -8.19 10.79 8.42
C GLY A 731 -8.23 11.84 9.52
N ARG A 732 -7.10 12.03 10.21
CA ARG A 732 -6.93 12.96 11.32
C ARG A 732 -7.03 14.43 10.90
N SER A 733 -6.84 14.75 9.62
CA SER A 733 -7.02 16.13 9.12
C SER A 733 -8.48 16.58 9.19
N THR A 734 -9.42 15.64 9.32
CA THR A 734 -10.84 15.95 9.52
C THR A 734 -11.13 16.55 10.91
N THR A 735 -10.33 16.24 11.94
CA THR A 735 -10.64 16.58 13.35
C THR A 735 -10.84 18.08 13.59
N ARG A 736 -10.00 18.94 13.01
CA ARG A 736 -10.14 20.41 13.14
C ARG A 736 -11.35 20.95 12.36
N LEU A 737 -11.71 20.32 11.24
CA LEU A 737 -12.86 20.71 10.43
C LEU A 737 -14.20 20.30 11.07
N THR A 738 -14.19 19.26 11.91
CA THR A 738 -15.38 18.77 12.61
C THR A 738 -15.60 19.41 13.98
N ALA A 739 -14.66 20.21 14.49
CA ALA A 739 -14.80 20.88 15.78
C ALA A 739 -15.97 21.88 15.78
N LYS A 740 -16.80 21.83 16.83
CA LYS A 740 -18.09 22.54 16.90
C LYS A 740 -17.94 24.06 16.80
N ASP A 741 -16.93 24.57 17.49
CA ASP A 741 -16.50 25.97 17.62
C ASP A 741 -15.69 26.48 16.42
N ALA A 742 -15.14 25.59 15.60
CA ALA A 742 -14.35 26.00 14.43
C ALA A 742 -15.22 26.46 13.24
N GLY A 743 -16.51 26.10 13.21
CA GLY A 743 -17.50 26.59 12.25
C GLY A 743 -17.19 26.27 10.78
N TRP A 744 -16.54 25.14 10.51
CA TRP A 744 -16.20 24.66 9.16
C TRP A 744 -17.28 23.77 8.57
N SER A 745 -17.76 22.81 9.35
CA SER A 745 -18.70 21.79 8.89
C SER A 745 -19.76 21.49 9.96
N SER A 746 -20.89 20.90 9.57
CA SER A 746 -21.87 20.28 10.47
C SER A 746 -21.52 18.83 10.82
N VAL A 747 -20.53 18.22 10.14
CA VAL A 747 -19.99 16.89 10.47
C VAL A 747 -19.32 16.96 11.83
N ARG A 748 -19.57 15.98 12.69
CA ARG A 748 -18.99 15.88 14.04
C ARG A 748 -18.29 14.54 14.20
N LEU A 749 -17.42 14.42 15.20
CA LEU A 749 -16.90 13.11 15.58
C LEU A 749 -17.89 12.40 16.50
N LEU A 750 -17.88 11.07 16.51
CA LEU A 750 -18.75 10.28 17.39
C LEU A 750 -18.76 10.76 18.85
N PRO A 751 -17.62 11.03 19.51
CA PRO A 751 -17.62 11.49 20.91
C PRO A 751 -18.36 12.82 21.13
N ASP A 752 -18.43 13.67 20.10
CA ASP A 752 -18.99 15.03 20.20
C ASP A 752 -20.52 15.07 20.09
N VAL A 753 -21.15 13.93 19.76
CA VAL A 753 -22.59 13.85 19.46
C VAL A 753 -23.36 12.92 20.37
N LEU A 754 -22.70 12.26 21.33
CA LEU A 754 -23.33 11.27 22.20
C LEU A 754 -24.44 11.84 23.09
N ASP A 755 -24.49 13.17 23.25
CA ASP A 755 -25.55 13.88 23.97
C ASP A 755 -26.77 14.24 23.08
N ASP A 756 -26.65 14.08 21.76
CA ASP A 756 -27.65 14.48 20.75
C ASP A 756 -27.62 13.53 19.54
N LEU A 757 -28.04 12.28 19.72
CA LEU A 757 -27.98 11.24 18.68
C LEU A 757 -29.25 11.14 17.83
N ASP A 758 -30.37 11.71 18.25
CA ASP A 758 -31.67 11.50 17.61
C ASP A 758 -31.68 12.03 16.17
N ALA A 759 -31.05 13.18 15.93
CA ALA A 759 -30.91 13.74 14.58
C ALA A 759 -30.07 12.83 13.67
N TYR A 760 -29.05 12.16 14.19
CA TYR A 760 -28.17 11.28 13.42
C TYR A 760 -28.84 9.94 13.10
N GLU A 761 -29.60 9.37 14.04
CA GLU A 761 -30.41 8.16 13.80
C GLU A 761 -31.51 8.42 12.78
N LEU A 762 -32.20 9.56 12.89
CA LEU A 762 -33.24 9.94 11.94
C LEU A 762 -32.71 10.02 10.52
N THR A 763 -31.51 10.57 10.31
CA THR A 763 -30.87 10.62 9.00
C THR A 763 -30.61 9.21 8.44
N ILE A 764 -30.11 8.25 9.25
CA ILE A 764 -29.93 6.85 8.80
C ILE A 764 -31.25 6.24 8.34
N PHE A 765 -32.34 6.49 9.07
CA PHE A 765 -33.63 5.96 8.67
C PHE A 765 -34.17 6.59 7.40
N ARG A 766 -34.02 7.91 7.24
CA ARG A 766 -34.42 8.62 6.02
C ARG A 766 -33.69 8.08 4.80
N GLU A 767 -32.38 7.83 4.93
CA GLU A 767 -31.58 7.18 3.89
C GLU A 767 -32.12 5.78 3.55
N TRP A 768 -32.42 4.96 4.56
CA TRP A 768 -32.95 3.60 4.37
C TRP A 768 -34.36 3.56 3.77
N LEU A 769 -35.27 4.43 4.22
CA LEU A 769 -36.62 4.56 3.62
C LEU A 769 -36.52 5.04 2.17
N GLY A 770 -35.70 6.05 1.93
CA GLY A 770 -35.47 6.59 0.58
C GLY A 770 -34.91 5.53 -0.38
N ALA A 771 -34.05 4.64 0.11
CA ALA A 771 -33.49 3.55 -0.68
C ALA A 771 -34.49 2.44 -1.04
N GLN A 772 -35.55 2.24 -0.25
CA GLN A 772 -36.56 1.20 -0.52
C GLN A 772 -37.63 1.62 -1.52
N ALA A 773 -37.85 2.93 -1.69
CA ALA A 773 -38.98 3.46 -2.47
C ALA A 773 -40.35 2.86 -2.06
N ALA A 774 -40.49 2.40 -0.82
CA ALA A 774 -41.72 1.81 -0.32
C ALA A 774 -42.80 2.88 -0.16
N LEU A 775 -43.95 2.67 -0.80
CA LEU A 775 -45.11 3.54 -0.68
C LEU A 775 -45.95 3.12 0.54
N PRO A 776 -46.62 4.08 1.22
CA PRO A 776 -47.75 3.71 2.05
C PRO A 776 -48.83 3.00 1.20
N PRO A 777 -49.77 2.28 1.82
CA PRO A 777 -50.90 1.68 1.10
C PRO A 777 -51.54 2.70 0.15
N THR A 778 -51.65 2.34 -1.13
CA THR A 778 -52.01 3.31 -2.18
C THR A 778 -53.42 3.88 -2.01
N ASP A 779 -54.32 3.11 -1.42
CA ASP A 779 -55.65 3.56 -1.01
C ASP A 779 -55.60 4.71 0.00
N GLN A 780 -54.64 4.70 0.93
CA GLN A 780 -54.40 5.80 1.86
C GLN A 780 -53.77 7.03 1.18
N VAL A 781 -52.90 6.82 0.18
CA VAL A 781 -52.28 7.92 -0.60
C VAL A 781 -53.33 8.72 -1.37
N TRP A 782 -54.33 8.04 -1.93
CA TRP A 782 -55.39 8.66 -2.73
C TRP A 782 -56.66 8.97 -1.92
N ALA A 783 -56.68 8.71 -0.62
CA ALA A 783 -57.83 8.98 0.22
C ALA A 783 -58.12 10.49 0.29
N HIS A 784 -59.38 10.88 0.11
CA HIS A 784 -59.83 12.27 0.26
C HIS A 784 -59.82 12.76 1.72
N THR A 785 -59.66 11.83 2.67
CA THR A 785 -59.54 12.11 4.10
C THR A 785 -58.16 11.67 4.59
N PRO A 786 -57.48 12.45 5.44
CA PRO A 786 -56.19 12.06 6.01
C PRO A 786 -56.26 10.73 6.75
N ALA A 787 -55.19 9.92 6.65
CA ALA A 787 -55.06 8.73 7.49
C ALA A 787 -55.05 9.15 8.98
N PRO A 788 -55.82 8.47 9.84
CA PRO A 788 -55.92 8.84 11.25
C PRO A 788 -54.58 8.71 11.99
N GLU A 789 -53.71 7.80 11.54
CA GLU A 789 -52.34 7.64 12.04
C GLU A 789 -51.37 7.38 10.89
N LEU A 790 -50.15 7.91 11.02
CA LEU A 790 -49.04 7.63 10.13
C LEU A 790 -47.87 7.04 10.91
N PRO A 791 -47.17 6.01 10.37
CA PRO A 791 -45.94 5.52 10.96
C PRO A 791 -44.91 6.65 10.97
N THR A 792 -44.38 6.96 12.14
CA THR A 792 -43.38 8.02 12.31
C THR A 792 -42.04 7.42 12.72
N PRO A 793 -40.93 7.78 12.06
CA PRO A 793 -39.60 7.25 12.33
C PRO A 793 -39.25 7.22 13.83
N TRP A 794 -39.47 8.33 14.53
CA TRP A 794 -39.08 8.50 15.94
C TRP A 794 -39.92 7.66 16.90
N LYS A 795 -41.12 7.21 16.48
CA LYS A 795 -41.90 6.21 17.23
C LYS A 795 -41.43 4.78 16.91
N THR A 796 -41.07 4.51 15.66
CA THR A 796 -40.59 3.20 15.19
C THR A 796 -39.20 2.82 15.75
N PHE A 797 -38.33 3.81 16.00
CA PHE A 797 -37.03 3.61 16.69
C PHE A 797 -37.01 4.15 18.11
N GLY A 798 -38.16 4.61 18.61
CA GLY A 798 -38.33 5.09 19.97
C GLY A 798 -38.15 3.91 20.93
N GLY A 799 -37.09 3.94 21.73
CA GLY A 799 -36.78 2.89 22.70
C GLY A 799 -35.71 3.39 23.66
N LYS A 800 -35.68 2.86 24.89
CA LYS A 800 -34.73 3.28 25.93
C LYS A 800 -33.29 3.20 25.41
N ARG A 801 -32.57 4.32 25.47
CA ARG A 801 -31.14 4.44 25.19
C ARG A 801 -30.39 4.65 26.52
N PRO A 802 -29.14 4.16 26.65
CA PRO A 802 -28.24 4.63 27.71
C PRO A 802 -28.20 6.16 27.79
N GLY A 803 -28.02 6.70 29.00
CA GLY A 803 -27.84 8.13 29.18
C GLY A 803 -26.55 8.64 28.51
N ALA A 804 -26.48 9.93 28.22
CA ALA A 804 -25.32 10.62 27.63
C ALA A 804 -23.97 10.23 28.29
N ASP A 805 -23.89 10.24 29.62
CA ASP A 805 -22.67 9.90 30.35
C ASP A 805 -22.28 8.43 30.20
N GLU A 806 -23.27 7.54 30.14
CA GLU A 806 -23.05 6.12 29.90
C GLU A 806 -22.56 5.89 28.47
N LEU A 807 -23.13 6.55 27.47
CA LEU A 807 -22.67 6.50 26.08
C LEU A 807 -21.23 6.98 25.94
N LYS A 808 -20.87 8.10 26.60
CA LYS A 808 -19.48 8.61 26.63
C LYS A 808 -18.52 7.61 27.28
N ARG A 809 -18.95 6.94 28.35
CA ARG A 809 -18.16 5.88 28.98
C ARG A 809 -18.01 4.66 28.07
N LEU A 810 -19.08 4.26 27.37
CA LEU A 810 -19.09 3.17 26.40
C LEU A 810 -18.20 3.49 25.20
N ASP A 811 -18.23 4.70 24.64
CA ASP A 811 -17.35 5.10 23.54
C ASP A 811 -15.88 5.04 23.94
N ARG A 812 -15.51 5.57 25.13
CA ARG A 812 -14.14 5.46 25.65
C ARG A 812 -13.72 3.99 25.77
N TRP A 813 -14.58 3.15 26.33
CA TRP A 813 -14.31 1.71 26.44
C TRP A 813 -14.13 1.05 25.07
N GLN A 814 -15.06 1.27 24.15
CA GLN A 814 -15.03 0.66 22.82
C GLN A 814 -13.86 1.17 21.96
N SER A 815 -13.42 2.41 22.18
CA SER A 815 -12.29 3.00 21.45
C SER A 815 -10.97 2.25 21.68
N LEU A 816 -10.80 1.60 22.83
CA LEU A 816 -9.65 0.76 23.14
C LEU A 816 -9.51 -0.41 22.17
N PHE A 817 -10.62 -0.89 21.61
CA PHE A 817 -10.65 -2.10 20.78
C PHE A 817 -10.66 -1.81 19.28
N MET A 818 -10.50 -0.55 18.88
CA MET A 818 -10.47 -0.18 17.46
C MET A 818 -9.37 -0.98 16.73
N PRO A 819 -9.67 -1.51 15.53
CA PRO A 819 -8.76 -2.43 14.85
C PRO A 819 -7.47 -1.73 14.40
N GLN A 820 -6.40 -2.50 14.26
CA GLN A 820 -5.21 -2.12 13.48
C GLN A 820 -5.38 -2.66 12.06
N GLY A 821 -6.25 -2.04 11.26
CA GLY A 821 -6.51 -2.48 9.88
C GLY A 821 -7.39 -3.73 9.79
N ALA A 822 -8.70 -3.55 9.64
CA ALA A 822 -9.67 -4.60 9.33
C ALA A 822 -10.56 -4.18 8.16
N PHE A 823 -10.95 -5.11 7.29
CA PHE A 823 -11.90 -4.80 6.23
C PHE A 823 -13.32 -4.80 6.77
N ILE A 824 -14.01 -3.69 6.53
CA ILE A 824 -15.39 -3.45 6.91
C ILE A 824 -16.24 -3.30 5.65
N ALA A 825 -17.40 -3.94 5.63
CA ALA A 825 -18.41 -3.76 4.60
C ALA A 825 -19.02 -2.36 4.76
N ALA A 826 -19.09 -1.59 3.68
CA ALA A 826 -19.69 -0.28 3.69
C ALA A 826 -20.73 -0.15 2.59
N ARG A 827 -21.90 0.38 2.94
CA ARG A 827 -22.98 0.69 1.99
C ARG A 827 -22.65 1.98 1.25
N VAL A 828 -23.02 2.01 -0.03
CA VAL A 828 -22.75 3.12 -0.95
C VAL A 828 -24.07 3.71 -1.40
N ASP A 829 -24.23 5.03 -1.29
CA ASP A 829 -25.36 5.75 -1.89
C ASP A 829 -25.22 5.70 -3.42
N THR A 830 -26.08 4.93 -4.09
CA THR A 830 -26.06 4.74 -5.54
C THR A 830 -26.70 5.89 -6.33
N ASN A 831 -27.05 7.01 -5.68
CA ASN A 831 -27.53 8.24 -6.32
C ASN A 831 -26.52 9.40 -6.21
N HIS A 832 -25.57 9.35 -5.28
CA HIS A 832 -24.61 10.45 -5.10
C HIS A 832 -23.54 10.50 -6.21
N TRP A 833 -23.05 11.68 -6.59
CA TRP A 833 -22.05 11.81 -7.66
C TRP A 833 -20.65 11.30 -7.25
N LEU A 834 -20.28 11.41 -5.96
CA LEU A 834 -19.01 10.89 -5.43
C LEU A 834 -18.86 9.37 -5.61
N THR A 835 -19.96 8.65 -5.72
CA THR A 835 -20.01 7.19 -5.80
C THR A 835 -20.36 6.72 -7.21
N ALA A 836 -20.22 7.60 -8.21
CA ALA A 836 -20.43 7.28 -9.60
C ALA A 836 -19.42 6.21 -10.07
N GLY A 837 -19.92 5.13 -10.67
CA GLY A 837 -19.14 3.96 -11.06
C GLY A 837 -18.73 3.03 -9.91
N CYS A 838 -19.28 3.21 -8.70
CA CYS A 838 -19.10 2.28 -7.59
C CYS A 838 -20.27 1.28 -7.49
N ASP A 839 -19.97 0.08 -6.99
CA ASP A 839 -20.99 -0.90 -6.60
C ASP A 839 -21.82 -0.42 -5.40
N PRO A 840 -23.00 -1.03 -5.14
CA PRO A 840 -23.87 -0.66 -4.01
C PRO A 840 -23.22 -0.85 -2.62
N TRP A 841 -22.11 -1.57 -2.56
CA TRP A 841 -21.29 -1.70 -1.36
C TRP A 841 -19.82 -1.84 -1.72
N MET A 842 -18.93 -1.60 -0.76
CA MET A 842 -17.50 -1.82 -0.94
C MET A 842 -16.80 -2.20 0.37
N PRO A 843 -15.67 -2.93 0.28
CA PRO A 843 -14.77 -3.15 1.41
C PRO A 843 -13.98 -1.87 1.72
N ILE A 844 -13.86 -1.53 3.00
CA ILE A 844 -13.08 -0.39 3.49
C ILE A 844 -12.12 -0.88 4.56
N LEU A 845 -10.83 -0.57 4.41
CA LEU A 845 -9.85 -0.84 5.45
C LEU A 845 -9.96 0.22 6.55
N VAL A 846 -10.25 -0.22 7.77
CA VAL A 846 -10.49 0.63 8.93
C VAL A 846 -9.42 0.40 9.99
N GLY A 847 -8.98 1.50 10.61
CA GLY A 847 -8.05 1.49 11.73
C GLY A 847 -8.52 2.43 12.86
N GLY A 848 -7.61 2.86 13.73
CA GLY A 848 -7.86 3.82 14.81
C GLY A 848 -8.08 5.29 14.38
N HIS A 849 -8.73 5.55 13.25
CA HIS A 849 -9.01 6.91 12.77
C HIS A 849 -10.31 7.49 13.37
N PRO A 850 -10.53 8.83 13.31
CA PRO A 850 -11.76 9.46 13.78
C PRO A 850 -13.02 8.94 13.04
N LEU A 851 -14.14 8.83 13.76
CA LEU A 851 -15.42 8.39 13.19
C LEU A 851 -16.31 9.58 12.89
N LEU A 852 -16.69 9.75 11.62
CA LEU A 852 -17.49 10.88 11.16
C LEU A 852 -18.98 10.61 11.35
N MET A 853 -19.69 11.61 11.86
CA MET A 853 -21.13 11.59 12.12
C MET A 853 -21.81 12.63 11.23
N ALA A 854 -22.79 12.16 10.48
CA ALA A 854 -23.57 12.98 9.55
C ALA A 854 -25.05 12.98 9.96
N LYS A 855 -25.58 14.20 10.15
CA LYS A 855 -27.00 14.47 10.35
C LYS A 855 -27.56 15.27 9.16
N ASP A 856 -28.83 15.63 9.24
CA ASP A 856 -29.52 16.45 8.24
C ASP A 856 -28.69 17.65 7.77
N GLY A 857 -28.63 17.84 6.44
CA GLY A 857 -27.79 18.85 5.77
C GLY A 857 -26.41 18.35 5.33
N VAL A 858 -25.94 17.22 5.90
CA VAL A 858 -24.71 16.55 5.48
C VAL A 858 -25.05 15.33 4.62
N GLN A 859 -24.40 15.20 3.47
CA GLN A 859 -24.50 13.99 2.65
C GLN A 859 -23.47 12.97 3.14
N ALA A 860 -23.88 11.71 3.30
CA ALA A 860 -22.99 10.60 3.66
C ALA A 860 -22.97 9.55 2.54
N PRO A 861 -22.19 9.78 1.45
CA PRO A 861 -22.20 8.88 0.30
C PRO A 861 -21.80 7.44 0.63
N VAL A 862 -21.07 7.22 1.73
CA VAL A 862 -20.66 5.89 2.17
C VAL A 862 -20.71 5.80 3.69
N ARG A 863 -21.32 4.72 4.20
CA ARG A 863 -21.44 4.43 5.63
C ARG A 863 -21.01 3.01 5.96
N TYR A 864 -20.46 2.81 7.15
CA TYR A 864 -20.09 1.49 7.62
C TYR A 864 -21.31 0.63 7.92
N GLY A 865 -21.27 -0.60 7.42
CA GLY A 865 -22.27 -1.64 7.60
C GLY A 865 -23.27 -1.73 6.45
N LEU A 866 -23.65 -2.97 6.14
CA LEU A 866 -24.69 -3.32 5.18
C LEU A 866 -25.94 -3.78 5.91
N PHE A 867 -27.10 -3.26 5.50
CA PHE A 867 -28.38 -3.74 5.99
C PHE A 867 -28.76 -5.01 5.24
N GLU A 868 -29.01 -6.08 5.98
CA GLU A 868 -29.49 -7.36 5.47
C GLU A 868 -30.81 -7.71 6.17
N PRO A 869 -31.69 -8.51 5.57
CA PRO A 869 -32.83 -9.07 6.29
C PRO A 869 -32.39 -9.76 7.58
N ALA A 870 -33.02 -9.43 8.69
CA ALA A 870 -32.78 -10.14 9.94
C ALA A 870 -33.35 -11.57 9.84
N PRO A 871 -32.67 -12.59 10.42
CA PRO A 871 -33.26 -13.91 10.53
C PRO A 871 -34.59 -13.84 11.31
N PRO A 872 -35.56 -14.74 11.01
CA PRO A 872 -36.80 -14.82 11.76
C PRO A 872 -36.50 -14.94 13.26
N GLN A 873 -37.13 -14.11 14.08
CA GLN A 873 -37.01 -14.26 15.53
C GLN A 873 -37.62 -15.62 15.91
N THR A 874 -36.83 -16.54 16.47
CA THR A 874 -37.37 -17.75 17.08
C THR A 874 -38.30 -17.35 18.22
N ALA A 875 -39.59 -17.63 18.08
CA ALA A 875 -40.55 -17.55 19.16
C ALA A 875 -40.13 -18.53 20.27
N GLY A 876 -39.44 -18.04 21.30
CA GLY A 876 -38.84 -18.94 22.29
C GLY A 876 -37.84 -18.31 23.26
N GLN A 877 -38.14 -17.12 23.77
CA GLN A 877 -37.69 -16.74 25.12
C GLN A 877 -38.90 -16.14 25.82
N THR A 878 -39.72 -17.03 26.39
CA THR A 878 -40.76 -16.66 27.35
C THR A 878 -40.12 -15.93 28.51
N ALA A 879 -40.60 -14.72 28.80
CA ALA A 879 -40.39 -14.10 30.11
C ALA A 879 -40.89 -15.07 31.20
N PRO A 880 -40.30 -15.09 32.41
CA PRO A 880 -40.72 -16.00 33.48
C PRO A 880 -42.15 -15.80 33.99
N ASP A 881 -42.88 -14.77 33.54
CA ASP A 881 -44.22 -14.47 34.00
C ASP A 881 -45.19 -14.41 32.82
N GLY A 882 -46.20 -15.27 32.87
CA GLY A 882 -47.08 -15.65 31.76
C GLY A 882 -48.12 -14.61 31.34
N ASP A 883 -47.68 -13.46 30.83
CA ASP A 883 -48.52 -12.57 30.02
C ASP A 883 -48.14 -12.69 28.54
N GLN A 884 -48.99 -13.35 27.76
CA GLN A 884 -48.94 -13.31 26.30
C GLN A 884 -49.58 -12.00 25.81
N GLN A 885 -48.86 -10.89 25.94
CA GLN A 885 -49.01 -9.79 24.99
C GLN A 885 -47.98 -10.02 23.88
N GLU A 886 -48.42 -9.99 22.62
CA GLU A 886 -47.52 -9.84 21.47
C GLU A 886 -46.75 -8.53 21.65
N ALA A 887 -45.61 -8.59 22.35
CA ALA A 887 -44.73 -7.46 22.52
C ALA A 887 -44.24 -7.06 21.13
N ALA A 888 -44.49 -5.82 20.74
CA ALA A 888 -43.93 -5.24 19.53
C ALA A 888 -42.41 -5.56 19.48
N PRO A 889 -41.87 -5.99 18.32
CA PRO A 889 -40.48 -6.43 18.25
C PRO A 889 -39.56 -5.31 18.78
N ALA A 890 -38.79 -5.62 19.83
CA ALA A 890 -37.92 -4.65 20.48
C ALA A 890 -36.99 -3.98 19.45
N VAL A 891 -36.88 -2.65 19.49
CA VAL A 891 -35.99 -1.88 18.61
C VAL A 891 -34.56 -2.40 18.76
N ARG A 892 -34.04 -3.03 17.71
CA ARG A 892 -32.66 -3.56 17.71
C ARG A 892 -31.69 -2.40 17.56
N ARG A 893 -30.86 -2.15 18.58
CA ARG A 893 -29.78 -1.15 18.55
C ARG A 893 -28.42 -1.84 18.47
N ILE A 894 -27.52 -1.27 17.67
CA ILE A 894 -26.10 -1.65 17.63
C ILE A 894 -25.27 -0.41 17.87
N GLY A 895 -24.49 -0.43 18.96
CA GLY A 895 -23.73 0.74 19.39
C GLY A 895 -24.60 1.94 19.67
N TRP A 896 -24.34 3.04 18.96
CA TRP A 896 -25.02 4.32 19.13
C TRP A 896 -26.31 4.46 18.31
N ALA A 897 -26.61 3.54 17.38
CA ALA A 897 -27.71 3.68 16.43
C ALA A 897 -28.75 2.55 16.52
N ALA A 898 -30.03 2.89 16.35
CA ALA A 898 -31.07 1.92 16.00
C ALA A 898 -30.90 1.38 14.57
N LEU A 899 -31.26 0.11 14.36
CA LEU A 899 -31.33 -0.51 13.05
C LEU A 899 -32.73 -0.40 12.47
N PRO A 900 -32.88 -0.21 11.14
CA PRO A 900 -34.17 -0.29 10.47
C PRO A 900 -34.95 -1.59 10.77
N PRO A 901 -36.30 -1.56 10.80
CA PRO A 901 -37.11 -2.73 11.14
C PRO A 901 -36.84 -3.90 10.21
N GLY A 902 -36.82 -5.11 10.77
CA GLY A 902 -36.58 -6.33 9.99
C GLY A 902 -35.16 -6.45 9.43
N THR A 903 -34.21 -5.61 9.85
CA THR A 903 -32.82 -5.65 9.38
C THR A 903 -31.82 -6.09 10.45
N GLN A 904 -30.70 -6.63 9.99
CA GLN A 904 -29.45 -6.77 10.72
C GLN A 904 -28.34 -5.99 10.01
N LEU A 905 -27.23 -5.73 10.72
CA LEU A 905 -26.09 -5.02 10.17
C LEU A 905 -24.90 -5.97 9.99
N ARG A 906 -24.45 -6.17 8.75
CA ARG A 906 -23.21 -6.88 8.43
C ARG A 906 -22.06 -5.89 8.31
N LEU A 907 -21.02 -6.09 9.10
CA LEU A 907 -19.88 -5.18 9.22
C LEU A 907 -18.54 -5.83 8.85
N ARG A 908 -18.16 -6.91 9.53
CA ARG A 908 -16.83 -7.51 9.39
C ARG A 908 -16.70 -8.29 8.09
N LEU A 909 -15.64 -8.04 7.33
CA LEU A 909 -15.25 -8.85 6.16
C LEU A 909 -14.00 -9.69 6.45
N SER A 910 -12.95 -9.06 6.96
CA SER A 910 -11.63 -9.67 7.16
C SER A 910 -10.85 -8.99 8.29
N GLY A 911 -9.96 -9.73 8.93
CA GLY A 911 -9.08 -9.23 9.98
C GLY A 911 -9.73 -9.21 11.37
N LEU A 912 -9.00 -8.71 12.34
CA LEU A 912 -9.45 -8.65 13.74
C LEU A 912 -10.32 -7.42 13.95
N LEU A 913 -11.62 -7.67 14.09
CA LEU A 913 -12.59 -6.68 14.54
C LEU A 913 -13.24 -7.20 15.82
N TRP A 914 -12.87 -6.58 16.94
CA TRP A 914 -13.49 -6.85 18.23
C TRP A 914 -14.98 -6.43 18.22
N PRO A 915 -15.88 -7.16 18.93
CA PRO A 915 -17.29 -6.79 19.03
C PRO A 915 -17.51 -5.34 19.51
N GLU A 916 -16.68 -4.88 20.45
CA GLU A 916 -16.72 -3.51 20.98
C GLU A 916 -16.47 -2.47 19.88
N ALA A 917 -15.47 -2.70 19.02
CA ALA A 917 -15.19 -1.82 17.89
C ALA A 917 -16.26 -1.92 16.79
N ALA A 918 -16.81 -3.11 16.56
CA ALA A 918 -17.92 -3.29 15.62
C ALA A 918 -19.15 -2.46 16.04
N HIS A 919 -19.48 -2.45 17.34
CA HIS A 919 -20.54 -1.61 17.88
C HIS A 919 -20.25 -0.12 17.69
N ARG A 920 -19.00 0.30 17.94
CA ARG A 920 -18.59 1.70 17.78
C ARG A 920 -18.65 2.19 16.34
N LEU A 921 -18.26 1.34 15.38
CA LEU A 921 -18.20 1.66 13.95
C LEU A 921 -19.56 1.71 13.26
N ALA A 922 -20.53 0.95 13.75
CA ALA A 922 -21.83 0.75 13.11
C ALA A 922 -22.46 2.07 12.64
N ASN A 923 -22.85 2.15 11.37
CA ASN A 923 -23.53 3.27 10.74
C ASN A 923 -22.79 4.63 10.66
N ALA A 924 -21.58 4.73 11.21
CA ALA A 924 -20.79 5.95 11.06
C ALA A 924 -20.44 6.18 9.58
N ALA A 925 -20.29 7.45 9.20
CA ALA A 925 -19.97 7.82 7.83
C ALA A 925 -18.47 7.60 7.58
N TRP A 926 -18.14 6.96 6.45
CA TRP A 926 -16.75 6.89 6.00
C TRP A 926 -16.41 8.08 5.10
N CYS A 927 -17.33 8.47 4.23
CA CYS A 927 -17.19 9.63 3.36
C CYS A 927 -18.38 10.57 3.64
N THR A 928 -18.10 11.87 3.77
CA THR A 928 -19.14 12.90 3.89
C THR A 928 -18.87 14.04 2.93
N ARG A 929 -19.93 14.75 2.57
CA ARG A 929 -19.85 15.95 1.75
C ARG A 929 -20.85 16.99 2.21
N GLU A 930 -20.39 18.23 2.32
CA GLU A 930 -21.22 19.37 2.71
C GLU A 930 -20.92 20.58 1.82
N ARG A 931 -21.95 21.38 1.49
CA ARG A 931 -21.77 22.69 0.85
C ARG A 931 -21.31 23.70 1.89
N PHE A 932 -20.35 24.55 1.53
CA PHE A 932 -19.90 25.64 2.39
C PHE A 932 -19.75 26.91 1.57
N GLY A 933 -20.71 27.82 1.70
CA GLY A 933 -20.86 28.95 0.79
C GLY A 933 -21.08 28.47 -0.65
N ARG A 934 -20.23 28.93 -1.58
CA ARG A 934 -20.20 28.52 -2.99
C ARG A 934 -19.35 27.27 -3.25
N GLY A 935 -18.54 26.87 -2.28
CA GLY A 935 -17.66 25.70 -2.34
C GLY A 935 -18.20 24.50 -1.57
N GLN A 936 -17.29 23.60 -1.19
CA GLN A 936 -17.65 22.37 -0.48
C GLN A 936 -16.48 21.77 0.31
N ILE A 937 -16.83 20.95 1.29
CA ILE A 937 -15.92 20.17 2.11
C ILE A 937 -16.27 18.69 1.94
N ILE A 938 -15.26 17.88 1.64
CA ILE A 938 -15.36 16.42 1.49
C ILE A 938 -14.41 15.79 2.51
N LEU A 939 -14.95 14.95 3.40
CA LEU A 939 -14.17 14.32 4.46
C LEU A 939 -14.15 12.81 4.27
N PHE A 940 -12.97 12.21 4.41
CA PHE A 940 -12.77 10.76 4.47
C PHE A 940 -12.29 10.37 5.85
N ALA A 941 -12.96 9.40 6.49
CA ALA A 941 -12.60 8.93 7.83
C ALA A 941 -11.26 8.17 7.85
N THR A 942 -10.89 7.50 6.76
CA THR A 942 -9.61 6.79 6.60
C THR A 942 -8.99 7.08 5.24
N PRO A 943 -7.67 6.91 5.07
CA PRO A 943 -6.97 6.99 3.77
C PRO A 943 -7.63 6.17 2.66
N PRO A 944 -8.25 6.79 1.63
CA PRO A 944 -8.93 6.05 0.57
C PRO A 944 -7.96 5.42 -0.44
N ALA A 945 -6.71 5.89 -0.50
CA ALA A 945 -5.67 5.38 -1.39
C ALA A 945 -4.64 4.50 -0.68
N PHE A 946 -5.03 3.80 0.41
CA PHE A 946 -4.12 3.03 1.26
C PHE A 946 -3.11 2.19 0.46
N ARG A 947 -1.81 2.44 0.71
CA ARG A 947 -0.65 1.81 0.04
C ARG A 947 -0.76 1.77 -1.49
N GLY A 948 -1.45 2.73 -2.12
CA GLY A 948 -1.63 2.79 -3.57
C GLY A 948 -2.35 1.59 -4.21
N THR A 949 -2.91 0.68 -3.40
CA THR A 949 -3.52 -0.59 -3.85
C THR A 949 -5.04 -0.63 -3.69
N ALA A 950 -5.63 0.22 -2.83
CA ALA A 950 -7.05 0.19 -2.51
C ALA A 950 -7.92 0.79 -3.63
N ARG A 951 -8.03 0.10 -4.78
CA ARG A 951 -8.80 0.54 -5.97
C ARG A 951 -10.29 0.69 -5.72
N ALA A 952 -10.84 -0.02 -4.74
CA ALA A 952 -12.24 0.12 -4.36
C ALA A 952 -12.55 1.55 -3.88
N THR A 953 -11.76 2.02 -2.90
CA THR A 953 -11.94 3.29 -2.21
C THR A 953 -11.29 4.46 -2.93
N ASP A 954 -10.19 4.23 -3.68
CA ASP A 954 -9.51 5.30 -4.43
C ASP A 954 -10.41 5.87 -5.55
N ARG A 955 -11.38 5.09 -6.07
CA ARG A 955 -12.40 5.56 -7.03
C ARG A 955 -13.18 6.75 -6.47
N ILE A 956 -13.53 6.74 -5.18
CA ILE A 956 -14.28 7.85 -4.56
C ILE A 956 -13.37 9.08 -4.40
N LEU A 957 -12.10 8.88 -4.06
CA LEU A 957 -11.12 9.98 -4.05
C LEU A 957 -10.92 10.56 -5.46
N LEU A 958 -10.79 9.72 -6.48
CA LEU A 958 -10.65 10.13 -7.88
C LEU A 958 -11.88 10.93 -8.35
N ASN A 959 -13.09 10.49 -8.01
CA ASN A 959 -14.31 11.25 -8.25
C ASN A 959 -14.28 12.61 -7.53
N ALA A 960 -13.87 12.65 -6.27
CA ALA A 960 -13.75 13.90 -5.51
C ALA A 960 -12.74 14.87 -6.16
N ILE A 961 -11.60 14.36 -6.63
CA ILE A 961 -10.54 15.16 -7.26
C ILE A 961 -10.97 15.69 -8.64
N VAL A 962 -11.52 14.82 -9.49
CA VAL A 962 -11.77 15.15 -10.90
C VAL A 962 -13.14 15.78 -11.10
N TYR A 963 -14.16 15.34 -10.36
CA TYR A 963 -15.53 15.84 -10.50
C TYR A 963 -15.84 16.95 -9.51
N GLY A 964 -15.24 16.92 -8.32
CA GLY A 964 -15.50 17.85 -7.21
C GLY A 964 -15.60 19.31 -7.63
N PRO A 965 -14.59 19.89 -8.32
CA PRO A 965 -14.63 21.29 -8.74
C PRO A 965 -15.87 21.67 -9.56
N GLY A 966 -16.42 20.76 -10.37
CA GLY A 966 -17.65 20.97 -11.15
C GLY A 966 -18.94 21.08 -10.31
N TRP A 967 -18.90 20.70 -9.03
CA TRP A 967 -20.04 20.77 -8.10
C TRP A 967 -20.06 22.06 -7.24
N THR A 968 -19.12 22.96 -7.50
CA THR A 968 -19.00 24.28 -6.85
C THR A 968 -19.29 25.41 -7.84
N THR A 969 -19.51 26.62 -7.35
CA THR A 969 -19.47 27.82 -8.20
C THR A 969 -18.04 28.34 -8.18
N PRO A 970 -17.36 28.50 -9.32
CA PRO A 970 -15.97 28.95 -9.33
C PRO A 970 -15.79 30.29 -8.58
N PRO A 971 -14.71 30.45 -7.79
CA PRO A 971 -14.37 31.76 -7.24
C PRO A 971 -14.10 32.76 -8.38
N ILE A 972 -14.31 34.06 -8.10
CA ILE A 972 -14.09 35.13 -9.07
C ILE A 972 -12.68 34.99 -9.66
N GLN A 973 -12.59 34.81 -10.98
CA GLN A 973 -11.31 34.61 -11.68
C GLN A 973 -10.47 35.88 -11.60
N LEU A 974 -9.16 35.73 -11.37
CA LEU A 974 -8.19 36.77 -11.72
C LEU A 974 -8.10 36.86 -13.26
N PRO A 975 -7.77 38.04 -13.81
CA PRO A 975 -7.54 38.20 -15.26
C PRO A 975 -6.56 37.14 -15.78
N ARG A 976 -6.75 36.71 -17.03
CA ARG A 976 -6.05 35.60 -17.72
C ARG A 976 -4.51 35.74 -17.86
N GLU A 977 -3.86 36.70 -17.20
CA GLU A 977 -2.46 37.08 -17.42
C GLU A 977 -1.45 36.47 -16.43
N PHE A 978 -1.79 35.39 -15.70
CA PHE A 978 -0.87 34.75 -14.74
C PHE A 978 -0.76 33.23 -14.87
#